data_AF-A0A8G1UD50-F1
#
_entry.id   AF-A0A8G1UD50-F1
#
_cell.length_a   1.000
_cell.length_b   1.000
_cell.length_c   1.000
_cell.angle_alpha   90.00
_cell.angle_beta   90.00
_cell.angle_gamma   90.00
#
_symmetry.space_group_name_H-M   'P 1'
#
loop_
_entity.id
_entity.type
_entity.pdbx_description
1 polymer ?
#
loop_
_entity_poly.entity_id
_entity_poly.type
_entity_poly.pdbx_seq_one_letter_code
_entity_poly.pdbx_strand_id
1 'polypeptide(L)'
;MTDSRPPHAAPQPLPPVNPPTSGAATAPPARPVGPPTPRQATPPRGTPNGPAPGTPGAGPAVPGTPAHGVPAHGTAAYGTPAYGVPAYGTPAHNTPAYGTPPHGTPSGAAHPAAHPYAPPAATPPYGTPAGGAPYGGGTPPYGTVTRQGPGHPAAGRGGPVPRADQPGAPSGAPAGRSEQVAGVSAAGPARPSGQAAPPRPQPSAAHDVLCVNAPGMASSGPDGQLRGQGMHGFFRHGVRTLARMELRLGGMEPLPLQGTLTSTAAARFVGSVRVPGDLDPDPALTVERLRHADGAETVTVRNTGARPARLPLEIALGTDLGLLTDIAAGRRSADLPGQVQSSGLRWVGQGRAATVSARPSPHAVLAGAGVLRWDLEIQPGARWSVELRAELETPSTGRPPTGRGPGVPLPWSEPEVRADDRRAGRLVSRALDSLGGLLLADADRPTDLYTASGAPWRFGLTAADALWAARMTLPLGTRLAAGTLRAVARRQHQAAPPAAPAPAPASRPTDATSGDGASAPESAGTGAAGPVPGGATGPAGGPNPSGGEAGPAAQTMDGVIPGPLRHGGPELPASCTATEATLLFVTVLAEAWRWGMPRAEVAELLPAAERALGALRSALVEGPEGPVGFVADFGRPAEERAARPGPARCEVQAQAHRAALQGADLLDAFDRPGGAQWRSWAAELRERFREQFWIDDLSGGRPAAALLAPDRPVPAVASTLVHLFDLGLAAEGELHEGLLDREQTRVLAQRLVTPELDCGWGLRTLSAKSPRFNPLGHRSGAVRVQETALAVSGLVDAGFEREAEILLEGLLEASVHFEGRLPEMYAGEQKVADCPPVPHPAACRPAGVSAAAAVHLVLSLAGVRPDVPSGRVATRPASTAPLGALELTGLRVAGEPFSVRVSRIGVAVVEEAPSFLQLAAG
;
A
#
# COMPACT_ATOMS: atom_id res chain seq x y z
N MET A 1 22.62 15.26 40.15
CA MET A 1 23.47 14.47 41.06
C MET A 1 22.73 13.16 41.32
N THR A 2 23.00 12.05 40.64
CA THR A 2 24.24 11.23 40.48
C THR A 2 24.14 9.96 41.32
N ASP A 3 23.44 9.01 40.73
CA ASP A 3 23.79 7.59 40.48
C ASP A 3 25.06 6.97 41.11
N SER A 4 25.06 5.64 41.28
CA SER A 4 26.09 4.86 41.98
C SER A 4 26.46 3.52 41.31
N ARG A 5 27.75 3.16 41.36
CA ARG A 5 28.40 1.90 40.92
C ARG A 5 29.85 1.88 41.49
N PRO A 6 30.66 0.80 41.42
CA PRO A 6 30.46 -0.64 41.11
C PRO A 6 31.07 -1.51 42.29
N PRO A 7 31.74 -2.71 42.19
CA PRO A 7 32.05 -3.64 41.08
C PRO A 7 31.91 -5.18 41.33
N HIS A 8 32.38 -5.94 40.32
CA HIS A 8 32.35 -7.40 40.06
C HIS A 8 32.99 -8.39 41.08
N ALA A 9 32.52 -9.65 41.03
CA ALA A 9 33.33 -10.88 41.07
C ALA A 9 32.57 -12.08 40.41
N ALA A 10 33.27 -13.16 40.02
CA ALA A 10 32.73 -14.35 39.33
C ALA A 10 33.03 -15.67 40.10
N PRO A 11 32.31 -16.79 39.83
CA PRO A 11 32.72 -18.12 40.31
C PRO A 11 32.81 -19.24 39.24
N GLN A 12 33.35 -20.38 39.67
CA GLN A 12 33.86 -21.54 38.91
C GLN A 12 32.86 -22.74 38.74
N PRO A 13 33.19 -23.81 37.97
CA PRO A 13 32.24 -24.87 37.57
C PRO A 13 32.23 -26.13 38.47
N LEU A 14 31.23 -27.01 38.26
CA LEU A 14 31.03 -28.31 38.94
C LEU A 14 30.69 -29.47 37.96
N PRO A 15 30.86 -30.75 38.35
CA PRO A 15 31.00 -31.93 37.45
C PRO A 15 29.68 -32.70 37.16
N PRO A 16 29.69 -33.76 36.31
CA PRO A 16 28.47 -34.28 35.65
C PRO A 16 27.75 -35.44 36.39
N VAL A 17 26.50 -35.70 35.99
CA VAL A 17 25.64 -36.79 36.52
C VAL A 17 25.14 -37.69 35.39
N ASN A 18 25.14 -39.01 35.62
CA ASN A 18 24.74 -40.08 34.69
C ASN A 18 23.33 -40.65 35.03
N PRO A 19 22.68 -41.42 34.13
CA PRO A 19 21.25 -41.74 34.19
C PRO A 19 20.89 -43.00 35.01
N PRO A 20 19.60 -43.19 35.39
CA PRO A 20 19.12 -44.37 36.11
C PRO A 20 18.70 -45.53 35.18
N THR A 21 18.80 -46.79 35.65
CA THR A 21 18.40 -48.01 34.93
C THR A 21 17.80 -49.11 35.82
N SER A 22 16.73 -49.77 35.34
CA SER A 22 16.21 -51.12 35.70
C SER A 22 15.73 -51.41 37.16
N GLY A 23 14.80 -52.35 37.41
CA GLY A 23 14.00 -53.22 36.52
C GLY A 23 13.26 -54.34 37.29
N ALA A 24 12.54 -55.23 36.59
CA ALA A 24 12.04 -56.53 37.09
C ALA A 24 11.73 -57.52 35.93
N ALA A 25 11.87 -58.83 36.16
CA ALA A 25 11.75 -59.93 35.18
C ALA A 25 10.28 -60.43 34.99
N THR A 26 9.87 -61.29 34.02
CA THR A 26 10.45 -62.59 33.59
C THR A 26 9.90 -63.02 32.19
N ALA A 27 10.55 -63.95 31.49
CA ALA A 27 10.34 -64.32 30.06
C ALA A 27 9.72 -65.75 29.88
N PRO A 28 9.79 -66.49 28.73
CA PRO A 28 10.05 -66.19 27.30
C PRO A 28 8.92 -66.82 26.39
N PRO A 29 9.07 -67.13 25.06
CA PRO A 29 10.11 -66.85 24.03
C PRO A 29 9.52 -65.98 22.86
N ALA A 30 10.03 -65.87 21.61
CA ALA A 30 11.08 -66.56 20.84
C ALA A 30 11.78 -65.65 19.78
N ARG A 31 11.94 -66.14 18.54
CA ARG A 31 12.61 -65.56 17.34
C ARG A 31 12.03 -66.24 16.06
N PRO A 32 12.35 -65.84 14.80
CA PRO A 32 13.28 -64.79 14.33
C PRO A 32 12.72 -63.79 13.27
N VAL A 33 13.58 -62.88 12.82
CA VAL A 33 13.39 -61.96 11.67
C VAL A 33 13.80 -62.61 10.34
N GLY A 34 13.10 -62.28 9.24
CA GLY A 34 13.53 -62.53 7.86
C GLY A 34 12.70 -61.73 6.84
N PRO A 35 13.29 -61.14 5.77
CA PRO A 35 12.58 -60.29 4.82
C PRO A 35 12.06 -61.07 3.59
N PRO A 36 10.90 -60.71 3.00
CA PRO A 36 10.39 -61.34 1.77
C PRO A 36 10.68 -60.52 0.50
N THR A 37 11.03 -61.23 -0.57
CA THR A 37 10.98 -60.78 -1.98
C THR A 37 9.88 -61.55 -2.74
N PRO A 38 9.44 -61.13 -3.95
CA PRO A 38 8.04 -61.28 -4.35
C PRO A 38 7.74 -62.38 -5.39
N ARG A 39 6.49 -62.89 -5.43
CA ARG A 39 5.57 -62.86 -6.60
C ARG A 39 4.27 -63.70 -6.44
N GLN A 40 3.21 -63.22 -7.11
CA GLN A 40 2.02 -63.92 -7.66
C GLN A 40 1.07 -64.74 -6.75
N ALA A 41 -0.20 -64.31 -6.70
CA ALA A 41 -1.39 -65.17 -6.91
C ALA A 41 -2.66 -64.33 -7.23
N THR A 42 -3.59 -64.95 -7.95
CA THR A 42 -4.80 -64.37 -8.59
C THR A 42 -6.08 -64.52 -7.74
N PRO A 43 -7.08 -63.62 -7.82
CA PRO A 43 -8.46 -63.90 -7.39
C PRO A 43 -9.35 -64.45 -8.53
N PRO A 44 -10.47 -65.15 -8.23
CA PRO A 44 -11.18 -66.01 -9.19
C PRO A 44 -12.25 -65.34 -10.07
N ARG A 45 -12.73 -66.09 -11.07
CA ARG A 45 -13.68 -65.71 -12.13
C ARG A 45 -15.16 -65.68 -11.69
N GLY A 46 -15.95 -64.84 -12.37
CA GLY A 46 -17.40 -65.01 -12.56
C GLY A 46 -17.88 -64.30 -13.84
N THR A 47 -18.49 -65.04 -14.77
CA THR A 47 -19.08 -64.61 -16.06
C THR A 47 -20.08 -65.69 -16.54
N PRO A 48 -20.88 -65.54 -17.63
CA PRO A 48 -21.34 -64.36 -18.38
C PRO A 48 -22.88 -64.32 -18.63
N ASN A 49 -23.39 -63.24 -19.25
CA ASN A 49 -24.27 -63.32 -20.46
C ASN A 49 -24.56 -61.91 -21.04
N GLY A 50 -24.58 -61.80 -22.39
CA GLY A 50 -24.84 -60.54 -23.14
C GLY A 50 -26.31 -60.39 -23.60
N PRO A 51 -26.65 -59.54 -24.60
CA PRO A 51 -25.96 -59.50 -25.91
C PRO A 51 -25.83 -58.14 -26.66
N ALA A 52 -25.08 -58.20 -27.79
CA ALA A 52 -25.19 -57.42 -29.05
C ALA A 52 -24.82 -55.90 -29.12
N PRO A 53 -23.88 -55.50 -30.01
CA PRO A 53 -23.64 -54.11 -30.43
C PRO A 53 -24.20 -53.81 -31.84
N GLY A 54 -24.39 -52.52 -32.16
CA GLY A 54 -24.75 -52.03 -33.50
C GLY A 54 -23.86 -50.87 -33.99
N THR A 55 -23.58 -50.86 -35.29
CA THR A 55 -22.99 -49.75 -36.09
C THR A 55 -24.05 -49.27 -37.09
N PRO A 56 -24.03 -48.04 -37.67
CA PRO A 56 -22.92 -47.43 -38.44
C PRO A 56 -22.75 -45.91 -38.16
N GLY A 57 -21.96 -45.09 -38.88
CA GLY A 57 -21.16 -45.29 -40.09
C GLY A 57 -20.23 -44.10 -40.40
N ALA A 58 -19.50 -44.16 -41.51
CA ALA A 58 -18.46 -43.19 -41.88
C ALA A 58 -18.88 -42.19 -42.97
N GLY A 59 -18.27 -40.99 -42.93
CA GLY A 59 -18.27 -39.98 -43.99
C GLY A 59 -16.92 -39.23 -44.00
N PRO A 60 -16.40 -38.77 -45.15
CA PRO A 60 -14.99 -38.43 -45.29
C PRO A 60 -14.61 -37.03 -44.79
N ALA A 61 -13.48 -36.92 -44.08
CA ALA A 61 -12.81 -35.66 -43.82
C ALA A 61 -11.80 -35.36 -44.95
N VAL A 62 -11.90 -34.18 -45.56
CA VAL A 62 -11.00 -33.70 -46.61
C VAL A 62 -9.72 -33.11 -45.99
N PRO A 63 -8.51 -33.40 -46.52
CA PRO A 63 -7.29 -32.77 -46.03
C PRO A 63 -7.17 -31.31 -46.50
N GLY A 64 -7.33 -30.37 -45.57
CA GLY A 64 -7.07 -28.94 -45.82
C GLY A 64 -5.63 -28.57 -45.44
N THR A 65 -4.81 -28.23 -46.43
CA THR A 65 -3.44 -27.72 -46.23
C THR A 65 -3.46 -26.32 -45.61
N PRO A 66 -2.74 -26.04 -44.50
CA PRO A 66 -2.59 -24.68 -44.01
C PRO A 66 -1.65 -23.89 -44.93
N ALA A 67 -2.20 -22.90 -45.65
CA ALA A 67 -1.42 -21.99 -46.47
C ALA A 67 -0.69 -20.96 -45.59
N HIS A 68 0.60 -20.76 -45.82
CA HIS A 68 1.37 -19.70 -45.17
C HIS A 68 0.89 -18.31 -45.61
N GLY A 69 0.49 -17.47 -44.66
CA GLY A 69 0.28 -16.03 -44.85
C GLY A 69 1.31 -15.24 -44.06
N VAL A 70 2.12 -14.43 -44.73
CA VAL A 70 3.06 -13.49 -44.09
C VAL A 70 2.32 -12.18 -43.80
N PRO A 71 2.28 -11.67 -42.55
CA PRO A 71 1.78 -10.34 -42.26
C PRO A 71 2.73 -9.29 -42.85
N ALA A 72 2.24 -8.47 -43.79
CA ALA A 72 2.99 -7.35 -44.33
C ALA A 72 3.11 -6.22 -43.29
N HIS A 73 4.28 -5.58 -43.23
CA HIS A 73 4.50 -4.42 -42.36
C HIS A 73 3.64 -3.22 -42.79
N GLY A 74 2.79 -2.74 -41.88
CA GLY A 74 2.10 -1.46 -42.01
C GLY A 74 2.72 -0.42 -41.06
N THR A 75 3.31 0.63 -41.61
CA THR A 75 3.85 1.75 -40.81
C THR A 75 2.70 2.65 -40.35
N ALA A 76 2.45 2.73 -39.05
CA ALA A 76 1.48 3.69 -38.51
C ALA A 76 2.06 5.12 -38.59
N ALA A 77 1.34 6.02 -39.25
CA ALA A 77 1.72 7.43 -39.32
C ALA A 77 1.43 8.14 -37.99
N TYR A 78 2.44 8.85 -37.45
CA TYR A 78 2.27 9.67 -36.26
C TYR A 78 1.40 10.90 -36.55
N GLY A 79 0.17 10.90 -36.01
CA GLY A 79 -0.62 12.11 -35.84
C GLY A 79 -0.51 12.59 -34.39
N THR A 80 -0.15 13.86 -34.19
CA THR A 80 0.01 14.46 -32.84
C THR A 80 -1.32 14.97 -32.30
N PRO A 81 -1.88 14.42 -31.21
CA PRO A 81 -3.01 15.04 -30.51
C PRO A 81 -2.50 16.19 -29.63
N ALA A 82 -3.10 17.36 -29.77
CA ALA A 82 -2.79 18.50 -28.90
C ALA A 82 -3.45 18.32 -27.52
N TYR A 83 -2.65 18.00 -26.49
CA TYR A 83 -3.13 17.92 -25.11
C TYR A 83 -3.16 19.31 -24.45
N GLY A 84 -4.35 19.75 -24.05
CA GLY A 84 -4.50 20.80 -23.04
C GLY A 84 -4.22 20.23 -21.64
N VAL A 85 -3.40 20.91 -20.84
CA VAL A 85 -2.96 20.44 -19.51
C VAL A 85 -3.76 21.15 -18.40
N PRO A 86 -4.50 20.43 -17.54
CA PRO A 86 -4.99 21.00 -16.28
C PRO A 86 -3.83 21.23 -15.32
N ALA A 87 -3.74 22.43 -14.74
CA ALA A 87 -2.68 22.77 -13.81
C ALA A 87 -2.87 22.13 -12.43
N TYR A 88 -1.93 21.28 -12.01
CA TYR A 88 -1.83 20.78 -10.63
C TYR A 88 -0.85 21.64 -9.84
N GLY A 89 -1.36 22.44 -8.90
CA GLY A 89 -0.56 23.23 -7.97
C GLY A 89 -0.43 22.54 -6.60
N THR A 90 0.77 22.55 -6.03
CA THR A 90 1.00 22.15 -4.63
C THR A 90 0.97 23.38 -3.73
N PRO A 91 0.07 23.50 -2.73
CA PRO A 91 0.14 24.59 -1.77
C PRO A 91 1.27 24.35 -0.77
N ALA A 92 2.28 25.23 -0.77
CA ALA A 92 3.16 25.40 0.38
C ALA A 92 2.45 26.21 1.48
N HIS A 93 2.90 26.10 2.73
CA HIS A 93 2.17 26.63 3.88
C HIS A 93 2.12 28.17 3.94
N ASN A 94 0.87 28.68 4.00
CA ASN A 94 0.35 29.94 4.54
C ASN A 94 1.23 31.21 4.62
N THR A 95 0.80 32.27 3.93
CA THR A 95 0.19 33.47 4.57
C THR A 95 -0.67 34.21 3.52
N PRO A 96 -1.95 34.52 3.77
CA PRO A 96 -2.76 35.28 2.82
C PRO A 96 -2.46 36.79 2.90
N ALA A 97 -1.66 37.29 1.98
CA ALA A 97 -1.55 38.73 1.76
C ALA A 97 -2.82 39.24 1.04
N TYR A 98 -3.49 40.24 1.59
CA TYR A 98 -4.65 40.87 0.98
C TYR A 98 -4.26 41.60 -0.32
N GLY A 99 -5.00 41.33 -1.40
CA GLY A 99 -4.84 42.03 -2.67
C GLY A 99 -6.20 42.25 -3.34
N THR A 100 -6.64 43.49 -3.41
CA THR A 100 -7.87 43.89 -4.12
C THR A 100 -7.70 43.66 -5.63
N PRO A 101 -8.61 42.95 -6.32
CA PRO A 101 -8.48 42.73 -7.75
C PRO A 101 -8.70 44.05 -8.52
N PRO A 102 -7.80 44.45 -9.44
CA PRO A 102 -8.01 45.61 -10.28
C PRO A 102 -9.09 45.35 -11.34
N HIS A 103 -9.90 46.37 -11.63
CA HIS A 103 -10.98 46.31 -12.61
C HIS A 103 -10.47 46.07 -14.04
N GLY A 104 -11.17 45.22 -14.80
CA GLY A 104 -11.03 45.10 -16.25
C GLY A 104 -12.41 44.89 -16.88
N THR A 105 -12.96 45.94 -17.50
CA THR A 105 -14.25 45.93 -18.18
C THR A 105 -14.14 45.54 -19.65
N PRO A 106 -14.99 44.62 -20.14
CA PRO A 106 -15.38 44.60 -21.54
C PRO A 106 -16.72 45.33 -21.74
N SER A 107 -16.70 46.39 -22.54
CA SER A 107 -17.89 46.88 -23.26
C SER A 107 -18.32 45.82 -24.29
N GLY A 108 -19.59 45.57 -24.62
CA GLY A 108 -20.85 46.17 -24.16
C GLY A 108 -21.90 46.08 -25.29
N ALA A 109 -23.03 45.38 -25.07
CA ALA A 109 -24.18 45.37 -26.00
C ALA A 109 -25.50 44.91 -25.33
N ALA A 110 -26.36 45.89 -25.04
CA ALA A 110 -27.84 45.86 -24.95
C ALA A 110 -28.61 44.60 -24.44
N HIS A 111 -29.17 44.78 -23.23
CA HIS A 111 -30.41 44.18 -22.71
C HIS A 111 -31.67 44.68 -23.49
N PRO A 112 -32.87 44.03 -23.42
CA PRO A 112 -33.73 44.04 -22.22
C PRO A 112 -34.37 42.71 -21.81
N ALA A 113 -34.82 42.66 -20.55
CA ALA A 113 -35.52 41.55 -19.93
C ALA A 113 -37.03 41.83 -19.81
N ALA A 114 -37.83 40.76 -19.65
CA ALA A 114 -39.17 40.81 -19.07
C ALA A 114 -39.51 39.49 -18.34
N HIS A 115 -40.16 39.61 -17.19
CA HIS A 115 -40.65 38.56 -16.28
C HIS A 115 -42.08 38.05 -16.67
N PRO A 116 -42.82 37.26 -15.86
CA PRO A 116 -42.56 35.99 -15.15
C PRO A 116 -43.70 34.92 -15.40
N TYR A 117 -43.86 33.96 -14.48
CA TYR A 117 -44.97 32.99 -14.25
C TYR A 117 -44.84 31.53 -14.79
N ALA A 118 -45.49 30.62 -14.05
CA ALA A 118 -45.63 29.16 -14.22
C ALA A 118 -47.13 28.77 -14.06
N PRO A 119 -47.55 27.49 -13.96
CA PRO A 119 -47.22 26.25 -14.68
C PRO A 119 -48.44 25.90 -15.60
N PRO A 120 -49.16 24.74 -15.62
CA PRO A 120 -48.85 23.31 -15.36
C PRO A 120 -49.40 22.28 -16.41
N ALA A 121 -49.20 20.99 -16.11
CA ALA A 121 -50.13 19.84 -16.28
C ALA A 121 -50.14 18.92 -17.53
N ALA A 122 -50.33 17.62 -17.21
CA ALA A 122 -51.01 16.53 -17.96
C ALA A 122 -50.32 15.75 -19.11
N THR A 123 -49.56 14.73 -18.70
CA THR A 123 -49.64 13.29 -19.08
C THR A 123 -50.98 12.76 -19.66
N PRO A 124 -51.08 11.50 -20.20
CA PRO A 124 -50.12 10.57 -20.88
C PRO A 124 -50.83 9.85 -22.09
N PRO A 125 -50.78 8.51 -22.41
CA PRO A 125 -49.80 7.41 -22.19
C PRO A 125 -49.54 6.42 -23.40
N TYR A 126 -48.64 5.44 -23.16
CA TYR A 126 -48.55 4.04 -23.67
C TYR A 126 -48.44 3.69 -25.19
N GLY A 127 -47.55 2.72 -25.52
CA GLY A 127 -47.57 1.99 -26.81
C GLY A 127 -46.28 1.27 -27.27
N THR A 128 -45.90 0.15 -26.63
CA THR A 128 -45.02 -0.91 -27.19
C THR A 128 -45.92 -2.04 -27.79
N PRO A 129 -45.47 -3.10 -28.53
CA PRO A 129 -44.11 -3.49 -28.99
C PRO A 129 -44.02 -4.14 -30.42
N ALA A 130 -42.83 -4.70 -30.73
CA ALA A 130 -42.56 -5.95 -31.48
C ALA A 130 -42.80 -6.12 -33.02
N GLY A 131 -41.70 -6.32 -33.75
CA GLY A 131 -41.38 -7.60 -34.43
C GLY A 131 -41.99 -7.96 -35.81
N GLY A 132 -41.14 -8.23 -36.81
CA GLY A 132 -41.53 -8.96 -38.03
C GLY A 132 -40.58 -8.83 -39.25
N ALA A 133 -40.00 -9.96 -39.67
CA ALA A 133 -39.47 -10.21 -41.03
C ALA A 133 -40.35 -11.33 -41.66
N PRO A 134 -40.39 -11.63 -43.00
CA PRO A 134 -39.21 -12.04 -43.80
C PRO A 134 -39.25 -11.93 -45.37
N TYR A 135 -38.18 -12.43 -46.03
CA TYR A 135 -38.01 -12.94 -47.42
C TYR A 135 -38.20 -12.06 -48.69
N GLY A 136 -37.26 -12.20 -49.67
CA GLY A 136 -37.55 -11.91 -51.09
C GLY A 136 -36.40 -11.59 -52.08
N GLY A 137 -35.53 -12.57 -52.39
CA GLY A 137 -34.63 -12.76 -53.57
C GLY A 137 -34.28 -11.69 -54.65
N GLY A 138 -33.05 -11.79 -55.18
CA GLY A 138 -32.75 -11.60 -56.63
C GLY A 138 -31.84 -10.45 -57.09
N THR A 139 -30.63 -10.77 -57.56
CA THR A 139 -29.69 -9.92 -58.37
C THR A 139 -30.26 -9.50 -59.74
N PRO A 140 -29.77 -8.42 -60.43
CA PRO A 140 -28.67 -8.54 -61.44
C PRO A 140 -27.80 -7.22 -61.57
N PRO A 141 -27.06 -6.85 -62.67
CA PRO A 141 -25.67 -6.32 -62.52
C PRO A 141 -25.26 -5.02 -63.33
N TYR A 142 -23.98 -4.62 -63.20
CA TYR A 142 -23.06 -3.85 -64.11
C TYR A 142 -23.52 -2.90 -65.26
N GLY A 143 -22.80 -1.76 -65.40
CA GLY A 143 -22.47 -1.06 -66.68
C GLY A 143 -22.58 0.49 -66.63
N THR A 144 -21.55 1.36 -66.64
CA THR A 144 -20.45 1.72 -67.60
C THR A 144 -20.80 2.65 -68.77
N VAL A 145 -20.21 3.87 -68.79
CA VAL A 145 -19.88 4.76 -69.96
C VAL A 145 -18.70 5.68 -69.52
N THR A 146 -17.41 5.56 -69.92
CA THR A 146 -16.66 6.05 -71.13
C THR A 146 -16.72 7.56 -71.42
N ARG A 147 -15.72 8.29 -71.99
CA ARG A 147 -14.26 8.17 -72.33
C ARG A 147 -13.77 9.63 -72.60
N GLN A 148 -12.49 10.00 -72.73
CA GLN A 148 -11.63 9.84 -73.94
C GLN A 148 -10.17 10.29 -73.65
N GLY A 149 -9.20 9.74 -74.40
CA GLY A 149 -7.82 10.28 -74.57
C GLY A 149 -7.70 10.99 -75.94
N PRO A 150 -6.60 10.88 -76.73
CA PRO A 150 -5.43 9.98 -76.61
C PRO A 150 -4.04 10.61 -76.92
N GLY A 151 -2.94 9.82 -76.83
CA GLY A 151 -1.64 10.16 -77.44
C GLY A 151 -0.39 9.51 -76.80
N HIS A 152 0.40 8.77 -77.59
CA HIS A 152 1.66 8.06 -77.24
C HIS A 152 2.72 8.40 -78.34
N PRO A 153 4.03 7.99 -78.32
CA PRO A 153 4.79 7.13 -77.38
C PRO A 153 6.28 7.53 -77.08
N ALA A 154 6.96 6.69 -76.27
CA ALA A 154 8.37 6.21 -76.35
C ALA A 154 9.67 7.06 -76.08
N ALA A 155 10.44 6.56 -75.08
CA ALA A 155 11.89 6.24 -75.05
C ALA A 155 13.04 7.29 -75.11
N GLY A 156 14.06 7.14 -74.24
CA GLY A 156 15.39 7.79 -74.36
C GLY A 156 16.36 7.59 -73.16
N ARG A 157 17.57 7.04 -73.39
CA ARG A 157 18.61 6.65 -72.38
C ARG A 157 19.54 7.81 -71.94
N GLY A 158 20.22 7.68 -70.78
CA GLY A 158 21.53 8.34 -70.53
C GLY A 158 21.97 8.52 -69.05
N GLY A 159 23.22 8.16 -68.70
CA GLY A 159 23.98 8.59 -67.50
C GLY A 159 25.41 9.04 -67.92
N PRO A 160 26.47 9.13 -67.07
CA PRO A 160 26.59 9.02 -65.59
C PRO A 160 27.54 10.09 -64.89
N VAL A 161 27.67 10.02 -63.55
CA VAL A 161 28.84 10.22 -62.58
C VAL A 161 30.20 10.80 -63.13
N PRO A 162 31.06 11.66 -62.46
CA PRO A 162 31.58 11.74 -61.03
C PRO A 162 31.77 13.19 -60.45
N ARG A 163 32.68 13.55 -59.49
CA ARG A 163 32.97 13.17 -58.07
C ARG A 163 34.21 13.98 -57.53
N ALA A 164 34.21 14.46 -56.27
CA ALA A 164 35.35 15.04 -55.46
C ALA A 164 35.99 16.38 -55.96
N ASP A 165 36.49 17.34 -55.15
CA ASP A 165 37.45 17.27 -54.01
C ASP A 165 37.42 18.51 -53.04
N GLN A 166 38.29 18.49 -52.01
CA GLN A 166 38.56 19.51 -50.95
C GLN A 166 40.08 19.86 -50.92
N PRO A 167 40.67 20.66 -50.00
CA PRO A 167 40.22 21.79 -49.14
C PRO A 167 41.19 23.03 -49.19
N GLY A 168 41.02 24.05 -48.33
CA GLY A 168 42.07 25.09 -48.11
C GLY A 168 41.77 26.22 -47.10
N ALA A 169 42.78 26.58 -46.29
CA ALA A 169 42.91 27.74 -45.37
C ALA A 169 44.42 28.18 -45.41
N PRO A 170 44.94 29.28 -44.78
CA PRO A 170 44.42 30.06 -43.64
C PRO A 170 44.78 31.59 -43.63
N SER A 171 44.80 32.21 -42.42
CA SER A 171 45.64 33.36 -41.97
C SER A 171 45.17 34.82 -42.14
N GLY A 172 45.25 35.60 -41.03
CA GLY A 172 45.30 37.08 -41.04
C GLY A 172 44.90 37.77 -39.72
N ALA A 173 45.86 38.39 -39.02
CA ALA A 173 45.63 39.34 -37.91
C ALA A 173 46.65 40.50 -38.01
N PRO A 174 46.33 41.73 -37.52
CA PRO A 174 47.01 42.21 -36.32
C PRO A 174 46.14 43.11 -35.40
N ALA A 175 46.74 43.62 -34.32
CA ALA A 175 46.06 44.30 -33.20
C ALA A 175 46.25 45.84 -33.15
N GLY A 176 45.38 46.52 -32.41
CA GLY A 176 45.48 47.93 -32.00
C GLY A 176 44.78 48.17 -30.66
N ARG A 177 45.32 49.06 -29.79
CA ARG A 177 44.88 49.27 -28.39
C ARG A 177 44.08 50.57 -28.20
N SER A 178 43.24 50.57 -27.15
CA SER A 178 42.80 51.71 -26.30
C SER A 178 42.01 52.85 -26.99
N GLU A 179 41.07 53.58 -26.36
CA GLU A 179 40.78 53.83 -24.93
C GLU A 179 39.28 53.70 -24.57
N GLN A 180 38.95 53.82 -23.27
CA GLN A 180 37.57 53.85 -22.76
C GLN A 180 36.96 55.26 -22.85
N VAL A 181 35.69 55.35 -23.25
CA VAL A 181 34.80 56.48 -22.90
C VAL A 181 33.49 55.90 -22.37
N ALA A 182 33.05 56.37 -21.21
CA ALA A 182 31.82 55.91 -20.57
C ALA A 182 30.58 56.47 -21.30
N GLY A 183 29.69 55.59 -21.74
CA GLY A 183 28.39 55.94 -22.33
C GLY A 183 27.29 55.08 -21.73
N VAL A 184 26.36 55.71 -21.01
CA VAL A 184 25.20 55.05 -20.40
C VAL A 184 24.30 54.49 -21.51
N SER A 185 23.95 53.20 -21.44
CA SER A 185 23.02 52.57 -22.38
C SER A 185 21.87 51.90 -21.62
N ALA A 186 20.64 52.13 -22.12
CA ALA A 186 19.41 51.84 -21.39
C ALA A 186 19.10 50.34 -21.30
N ALA A 187 18.49 49.93 -20.18
CA ALA A 187 18.05 48.56 -19.99
C ALA A 187 16.92 48.19 -20.96
N GLY A 188 17.17 47.18 -21.81
CA GLY A 188 16.11 46.54 -22.60
C GLY A 188 15.11 45.78 -21.70
N PRO A 189 13.87 45.58 -22.15
CA PRO A 189 12.82 44.98 -21.32
C PRO A 189 13.19 43.56 -20.89
N ALA A 190 13.10 43.30 -19.58
CA ALA A 190 13.38 42.00 -19.01
C ALA A 190 12.42 40.94 -19.56
N ARG A 191 12.96 39.78 -19.97
CA ARG A 191 12.14 38.60 -20.28
C ARG A 191 11.41 38.15 -19.00
N PRO A 192 10.13 37.77 -19.06
CA PRO A 192 9.41 37.27 -17.89
C PRO A 192 10.00 35.92 -17.42
N SER A 193 10.82 36.00 -16.38
CA SER A 193 11.40 34.86 -15.66
C SER A 193 10.33 34.23 -14.75
N GLY A 194 9.44 33.43 -15.34
CA GLY A 194 8.26 32.94 -14.62
C GLY A 194 7.55 31.70 -15.19
N GLN A 195 8.19 30.91 -16.07
CA GLN A 195 7.69 29.55 -16.36
C GLN A 195 8.33 28.57 -15.37
N ALA A 196 7.55 28.15 -14.37
CA ALA A 196 7.91 26.99 -13.57
C ALA A 196 8.07 25.78 -14.49
N ALA A 197 9.19 25.06 -14.36
CA ALA A 197 9.38 23.81 -15.10
C ALA A 197 8.21 22.86 -14.79
N PRO A 198 7.66 22.13 -15.78
CA PRO A 198 6.53 21.25 -15.55
C PRO A 198 6.87 20.24 -14.45
N PRO A 199 5.94 19.95 -13.51
CA PRO A 199 6.20 19.02 -12.42
C PRO A 199 6.60 17.66 -13.01
N ARG A 200 7.74 17.14 -12.54
CA ARG A 200 8.23 15.84 -13.02
C ARG A 200 7.27 14.74 -12.57
N PRO A 201 6.91 13.78 -13.45
CA PRO A 201 6.01 12.70 -13.06
C PRO A 201 6.63 11.87 -11.93
N GLN A 202 5.80 11.47 -10.97
CA GLN A 202 6.21 10.50 -9.96
C GLN A 202 6.55 9.17 -10.65
N PRO A 203 7.61 8.45 -10.23
CA PRO A 203 7.89 7.13 -10.77
C PRO A 203 6.78 6.15 -10.38
N SER A 204 6.23 5.44 -11.36
CA SER A 204 5.31 4.32 -11.11
C SER A 204 6.10 3.06 -10.74
N ALA A 205 5.62 2.32 -9.74
CA ALA A 205 6.11 0.98 -9.41
C ALA A 205 5.15 -0.13 -9.91
N ALA A 206 4.12 0.22 -10.70
CA ALA A 206 3.03 -0.70 -11.06
C ALA A 206 3.45 -1.90 -11.92
N HIS A 207 4.61 -1.81 -12.59
CA HIS A 207 5.20 -2.88 -13.41
C HIS A 207 6.53 -3.41 -12.83
N ASP A 208 6.94 -2.94 -11.64
CA ASP A 208 8.17 -3.37 -10.99
C ASP A 208 7.95 -4.69 -10.24
N VAL A 209 9.00 -5.53 -10.22
CA VAL A 209 9.12 -6.64 -9.28
C VAL A 209 9.66 -6.09 -7.95
N LEU A 210 8.74 -5.71 -7.06
CA LEU A 210 9.05 -5.08 -5.76
C LEU A 210 9.11 -6.13 -4.63
N CYS A 211 10.33 -6.42 -4.17
CA CYS A 211 10.59 -7.24 -2.99
C CYS A 211 10.52 -6.37 -1.72
N VAL A 212 9.90 -6.84 -0.64
CA VAL A 212 9.71 -6.10 0.62
C VAL A 212 9.95 -6.99 1.83
N ASN A 213 10.84 -6.54 2.72
CA ASN A 213 11.04 -7.06 4.07
C ASN A 213 11.45 -5.87 4.95
N ALA A 214 10.45 -5.15 5.46
CA ALA A 214 10.58 -3.83 6.08
C ALA A 214 11.65 -3.84 7.19
N PRO A 215 12.49 -2.79 7.32
CA PRO A 215 12.56 -1.56 6.53
C PRO A 215 13.43 -1.68 5.25
N GLY A 216 13.58 -2.88 4.70
CA GLY A 216 14.22 -3.13 3.39
C GLY A 216 13.24 -3.37 2.26
N MET A 217 13.59 -2.92 1.07
CA MET A 217 12.92 -3.29 -0.18
C MET A 217 13.89 -3.28 -1.36
N ALA A 218 13.52 -3.94 -2.45
CA ALA A 218 14.27 -3.89 -3.71
C ALA A 218 13.30 -3.87 -4.90
N SER A 219 13.44 -2.90 -5.80
CA SER A 219 12.57 -2.73 -6.98
C SER A 219 13.38 -2.90 -8.26
N SER A 220 12.84 -3.59 -9.26
CA SER A 220 13.44 -3.72 -10.58
C SER A 220 12.39 -3.98 -11.67
N GLY A 221 12.79 -3.82 -12.93
CA GLY A 221 12.06 -4.41 -14.04
C GLY A 221 11.99 -5.95 -13.96
N PRO A 222 11.15 -6.59 -14.79
CA PRO A 222 11.03 -8.05 -14.86
C PRO A 222 12.28 -8.75 -15.44
N ASP A 223 13.22 -8.00 -16.02
CA ASP A 223 14.55 -8.49 -16.41
C ASP A 223 15.53 -8.64 -15.23
N GLY A 224 15.15 -8.16 -14.05
CA GLY A 224 15.95 -8.18 -12.84
C GLY A 224 17.07 -7.15 -12.79
N GLN A 225 17.33 -6.36 -13.84
CA GLN A 225 18.39 -5.36 -13.80
C GLN A 225 18.02 -4.16 -12.93
N LEU A 226 18.99 -3.63 -12.19
CA LEU A 226 18.86 -2.33 -11.55
C LEU A 226 19.58 -1.30 -12.41
N ARG A 227 18.85 -0.33 -12.95
CA ARG A 227 19.37 0.71 -13.87
C ARG A 227 19.31 2.13 -13.29
N GLY A 228 19.02 2.27 -11.98
CA GLY A 228 18.90 3.55 -11.28
C GLY A 228 17.74 4.45 -11.72
N GLN A 229 16.94 4.02 -12.70
CA GLN A 229 15.79 4.75 -13.22
C GLN A 229 14.57 4.56 -12.33
N GLY A 230 13.86 5.65 -12.02
CA GLY A 230 12.65 5.62 -11.19
C GLY A 230 12.91 4.94 -9.86
N MET A 231 12.12 3.91 -9.55
CA MET A 231 12.21 3.13 -8.32
C MET A 231 13.31 2.06 -8.33
N HIS A 232 14.02 1.82 -9.44
CA HIS A 232 15.02 0.75 -9.49
C HIS A 232 16.14 0.94 -8.44
N GLY A 233 16.36 -0.08 -7.62
CA GLY A 233 17.40 -0.13 -6.59
C GLY A 233 17.05 -1.01 -5.39
N PHE A 234 18.05 -1.25 -4.54
CA PHE A 234 17.87 -1.70 -3.15
C PHE A 234 17.74 -0.50 -2.22
N PHE A 235 16.84 -0.57 -1.25
CA PHE A 235 16.58 0.49 -0.28
C PHE A 235 16.60 -0.05 1.14
N ARG A 236 17.24 0.69 2.06
CA ARG A 236 17.19 0.45 3.51
C ARG A 236 16.92 1.75 4.25
N HIS A 237 15.97 1.74 5.19
CA HIS A 237 15.56 2.91 5.97
C HIS A 237 15.21 4.14 5.09
N GLY A 238 14.61 3.90 3.92
CA GLY A 238 14.27 4.96 2.96
C GLY A 238 15.46 5.53 2.16
N VAL A 239 16.68 4.99 2.30
CA VAL A 239 17.84 5.36 1.47
C VAL A 239 18.04 4.31 0.38
N ARG A 240 18.20 4.74 -0.88
CA ARG A 240 18.62 3.86 -1.99
C ARG A 240 20.08 3.45 -1.79
N THR A 241 20.28 2.28 -1.17
CA THR A 241 21.59 1.72 -0.84
C THR A 241 22.38 1.36 -2.10
N LEU A 242 21.71 0.79 -3.11
CA LEU A 242 22.28 0.48 -4.41
C LEU A 242 21.28 0.85 -5.51
N ALA A 243 21.66 1.70 -6.46
CA ALA A 243 20.79 2.17 -7.55
C ALA A 243 20.95 1.32 -8.82
N ARG A 244 22.18 0.89 -9.13
CA ARG A 244 22.53 0.11 -10.31
C ARG A 244 23.18 -1.22 -9.96
N MET A 245 22.81 -2.23 -10.73
CA MET A 245 23.30 -3.61 -10.70
C MET A 245 22.92 -4.23 -12.05
N GLU A 246 23.78 -3.96 -13.02
CA GLU A 246 23.63 -4.38 -14.42
C GLU A 246 24.58 -5.57 -14.67
N LEU A 247 24.02 -6.75 -14.84
CA LEU A 247 24.77 -7.98 -15.09
C LEU A 247 24.98 -8.19 -16.58
N ARG A 248 26.23 -8.50 -16.97
CA ARG A 248 26.62 -8.93 -18.31
C ARG A 248 27.48 -10.19 -18.26
N LEU A 249 27.26 -11.10 -19.19
CA LEU A 249 27.99 -12.35 -19.32
C LEU A 249 28.53 -12.45 -20.76
N GLY A 250 29.86 -12.50 -20.91
CA GLY A 250 30.51 -12.34 -22.21
C GLY A 250 30.29 -10.96 -22.83
N GLY A 251 30.08 -9.93 -22.01
CA GLY A 251 29.70 -8.58 -22.45
C GLY A 251 28.22 -8.42 -22.85
N MET A 252 27.44 -9.51 -22.90
CA MET A 252 26.02 -9.49 -23.26
C MET A 252 25.11 -9.47 -22.03
N GLU A 253 24.02 -8.72 -22.12
CA GLU A 253 22.94 -8.79 -21.15
C GLU A 253 22.10 -10.07 -21.36
N PRO A 254 21.73 -10.82 -20.31
CA PRO A 254 20.86 -12.00 -20.48
C PRO A 254 19.50 -11.61 -21.04
N LEU A 255 19.05 -12.34 -22.06
CA LEU A 255 17.68 -12.23 -22.58
C LEU A 255 16.72 -12.67 -21.46
N PRO A 256 15.83 -11.80 -20.95
CA PRO A 256 14.96 -12.15 -19.83
C PRO A 256 13.89 -13.15 -20.26
N LEU A 257 13.75 -14.23 -19.49
CA LEU A 257 12.74 -15.27 -19.68
C LEU A 257 11.63 -15.22 -18.61
N GLN A 258 12.00 -14.86 -17.37
CA GLN A 258 11.08 -14.77 -16.25
C GLN A 258 11.59 -13.79 -15.19
N GLY A 259 10.70 -13.01 -14.58
CA GLY A 259 10.93 -12.27 -13.35
C GLY A 259 9.66 -12.30 -12.49
N THR A 260 9.72 -12.86 -11.28
CA THR A 260 8.54 -13.06 -10.43
C THR A 260 8.90 -13.10 -8.94
N LEU A 261 7.94 -12.78 -8.07
CA LEU A 261 8.06 -12.89 -6.62
C LEU A 261 7.87 -14.34 -6.16
N THR A 262 8.89 -14.89 -5.52
CA THR A 262 8.80 -16.20 -4.84
C THR A 262 8.07 -16.06 -3.50
N SER A 263 8.43 -15.04 -2.73
CA SER A 263 7.76 -14.53 -1.52
C SER A 263 7.67 -13.01 -1.59
N THR A 264 7.05 -12.34 -0.62
CA THR A 264 7.08 -10.87 -0.54
C THR A 264 8.51 -10.36 -0.45
N ALA A 265 9.36 -11.07 0.29
CA ALA A 265 10.75 -10.69 0.53
C ALA A 265 11.71 -11.03 -0.63
N ALA A 266 11.31 -11.84 -1.61
CA ALA A 266 12.26 -12.43 -2.56
C ALA A 266 11.73 -12.60 -3.99
N ALA A 267 12.56 -12.25 -4.98
CA ALA A 267 12.27 -12.45 -6.40
C ALA A 267 13.28 -13.39 -7.08
N ARG A 268 12.78 -14.17 -8.04
CA ARG A 268 13.57 -15.01 -8.94
C ARG A 268 13.51 -14.40 -10.35
N PHE A 269 14.68 -14.19 -10.94
CA PHE A 269 14.84 -13.82 -12.33
C PHE A 269 15.60 -14.91 -13.08
N VAL A 270 15.18 -15.23 -14.30
CA VAL A 270 15.83 -16.20 -15.18
C VAL A 270 16.01 -15.56 -16.54
N GLY A 271 17.22 -15.63 -17.08
CA GLY A 271 17.55 -15.18 -18.43
C GLY A 271 18.49 -16.14 -19.14
N SER A 272 18.51 -16.09 -20.47
CA SER A 272 19.38 -16.92 -21.31
C SER A 272 20.46 -16.09 -22.00
N VAL A 273 21.64 -16.68 -22.19
CA VAL A 273 22.75 -16.10 -22.97
C VAL A 273 23.16 -17.10 -24.04
N ARG A 274 23.18 -16.67 -25.30
CA ARG A 274 23.76 -17.42 -26.43
C ARG A 274 25.24 -17.07 -26.53
N VAL A 275 26.15 -18.03 -26.64
CA VAL A 275 27.57 -17.72 -26.79
C VAL A 275 27.84 -17.46 -28.29
N PRO A 276 28.54 -16.38 -28.67
CA PRO A 276 28.92 -16.16 -30.07
C PRO A 276 29.72 -17.35 -30.62
N GLY A 277 29.23 -17.97 -31.69
CA GLY A 277 29.80 -19.19 -32.27
C GLY A 277 29.13 -20.51 -31.85
N ASP A 278 28.09 -20.46 -31.01
CA ASP A 278 27.16 -21.58 -30.85
C ASP A 278 26.44 -21.86 -32.19
N LEU A 279 26.51 -23.12 -32.64
CA LEU A 279 25.79 -23.61 -33.83
C LEU A 279 24.40 -24.17 -33.48
N ASP A 280 24.09 -24.25 -32.19
CA ASP A 280 22.86 -24.82 -31.66
C ASP A 280 21.76 -23.73 -31.62
N PRO A 281 20.52 -24.02 -32.07
CA PRO A 281 19.40 -23.11 -31.90
C PRO A 281 19.02 -22.89 -30.42
N ASP A 282 19.41 -23.75 -29.48
CA ASP A 282 19.10 -23.59 -28.06
C ASP A 282 20.21 -22.80 -27.31
N PRO A 283 19.86 -21.94 -26.33
CA PRO A 283 20.85 -21.17 -25.58
C PRO A 283 21.67 -22.07 -24.63
N ALA A 284 22.99 -22.10 -24.85
CA ALA A 284 23.90 -22.91 -24.04
C ALA A 284 23.99 -22.46 -22.56
N LEU A 285 23.73 -21.18 -22.24
CA LEU A 285 23.88 -20.63 -20.90
C LEU A 285 22.58 -20.06 -20.34
N THR A 286 22.30 -20.38 -19.08
CA THR A 286 21.22 -19.79 -18.28
C THR A 286 21.80 -19.00 -17.11
N VAL A 287 21.27 -17.81 -16.85
CA VAL A 287 21.56 -16.98 -15.68
C VAL A 287 20.32 -16.94 -14.79
N GLU A 288 20.45 -17.40 -13.56
CA GLU A 288 19.44 -17.30 -12.50
C GLU A 288 19.89 -16.26 -11.47
N ARG A 289 18.98 -15.37 -11.06
CA ARG A 289 19.20 -14.38 -9.99
C ARG A 289 18.14 -14.57 -8.93
N LEU A 290 18.54 -14.81 -7.69
CA LEU A 290 17.66 -14.80 -6.52
C LEU A 290 17.95 -13.53 -5.72
N ARG A 291 17.05 -12.55 -5.81
CA ARG A 291 17.12 -11.26 -5.10
C ARG A 291 16.30 -11.32 -3.83
N HIS A 292 16.80 -10.70 -2.77
CA HIS A 292 16.11 -10.59 -1.50
C HIS A 292 16.07 -9.13 -1.01
N ALA A 293 14.94 -8.71 -0.44
CA ALA A 293 14.65 -7.34 -0.02
C ALA A 293 15.59 -6.80 1.08
N ASP A 294 16.41 -7.67 1.67
CA ASP A 294 17.36 -7.32 2.71
C ASP A 294 18.69 -6.74 2.18
N GLY A 295 18.92 -6.81 0.86
CA GLY A 295 20.17 -6.39 0.20
C GLY A 295 20.99 -7.54 -0.38
N ALA A 296 20.59 -8.80 -0.17
CA ALA A 296 21.26 -9.96 -0.75
C ALA A 296 20.78 -10.28 -2.18
N GLU A 297 21.71 -10.70 -3.04
CA GLU A 297 21.40 -11.26 -4.35
C GLU A 297 22.38 -12.37 -4.73
N THR A 298 21.87 -13.57 -5.01
CA THR A 298 22.66 -14.68 -5.54
C THR A 298 22.50 -14.76 -7.05
N VAL A 299 23.61 -14.70 -7.78
CA VAL A 299 23.69 -14.93 -9.23
C VAL A 299 24.24 -16.33 -9.46
N THR A 300 23.59 -17.13 -10.31
CA THR A 300 24.05 -18.45 -10.72
C THR A 300 24.06 -18.56 -12.24
N VAL A 301 25.19 -18.91 -12.83
CA VAL A 301 25.34 -19.21 -14.25
C VAL A 301 25.42 -20.73 -14.42
N ARG A 302 24.57 -21.31 -15.27
CA ARG A 302 24.56 -22.75 -15.60
C ARG A 302 24.87 -22.93 -17.08
N ASN A 303 25.72 -23.92 -17.38
CA ASN A 303 25.96 -24.37 -18.75
C ASN A 303 25.15 -25.64 -19.03
N THR A 304 24.24 -25.55 -20.00
CA THR A 304 23.43 -26.66 -20.54
C THR A 304 23.88 -27.09 -21.94
N GLY A 305 24.79 -26.35 -22.57
CA GLY A 305 25.37 -26.72 -23.86
C GLY A 305 26.41 -27.84 -23.77
N ALA A 306 26.73 -28.43 -24.92
CA ALA A 306 27.65 -29.56 -25.04
C ALA A 306 29.15 -29.18 -24.95
N ARG A 307 29.50 -27.90 -24.79
CA ARG A 307 30.89 -27.40 -24.80
C ARG A 307 31.21 -26.59 -23.53
N PRO A 308 32.46 -26.60 -23.03
CA PRO A 308 32.87 -25.70 -21.95
C PRO A 308 32.73 -24.24 -22.35
N ALA A 309 32.14 -23.42 -21.48
CA ALA A 309 31.95 -22.00 -21.70
C ALA A 309 33.01 -21.19 -20.96
N ARG A 310 33.77 -20.37 -21.68
CA ARG A 310 34.86 -19.52 -21.13
C ARG A 310 34.59 -18.05 -21.46
N LEU A 311 34.12 -17.30 -20.47
CA LEU A 311 33.65 -15.92 -20.65
C LEU A 311 33.59 -15.15 -19.33
N PRO A 312 33.79 -13.82 -19.34
CA PRO A 312 33.69 -13.02 -18.13
C PRO A 312 32.23 -12.77 -17.72
N LEU A 313 31.97 -12.86 -16.42
CA LEU A 313 30.83 -12.23 -15.76
C LEU A 313 31.26 -10.86 -15.25
N GLU A 314 30.51 -9.83 -15.62
CA GLU A 314 30.71 -8.45 -15.21
C GLU A 314 29.42 -7.94 -14.57
N ILE A 315 29.52 -7.35 -13.38
CA ILE A 315 28.39 -6.74 -12.67
C ILE A 315 28.75 -5.27 -12.42
N ALA A 316 28.08 -4.37 -13.13
CA ALA A 316 28.25 -2.93 -12.95
C ALA A 316 27.32 -2.43 -11.84
N LEU A 317 27.92 -1.84 -10.81
CA LEU A 317 27.27 -1.35 -9.60
C LEU A 317 27.35 0.17 -9.52
N GLY A 318 26.36 0.81 -8.90
CA GLY A 318 26.35 2.25 -8.70
C GLY A 318 25.27 2.67 -7.71
N THR A 319 25.47 3.78 -7.00
CA THR A 319 24.49 4.30 -6.06
C THR A 319 24.60 5.82 -5.95
N ASP A 320 23.47 6.46 -5.74
CA ASP A 320 23.35 7.90 -5.49
C ASP A 320 23.07 8.22 -4.01
N LEU A 321 22.86 7.19 -3.17
CA LEU A 321 22.35 7.30 -1.80
C LEU A 321 21.08 8.18 -1.71
N GLY A 322 20.25 8.19 -2.76
CA GLY A 322 19.05 9.03 -2.83
C GLY A 322 18.03 8.67 -1.74
N LEU A 323 17.32 9.67 -1.23
CA LEU A 323 16.18 9.40 -0.35
C LEU A 323 14.96 8.97 -1.19
N LEU A 324 14.20 8.02 -0.68
CA LEU A 324 12.97 7.54 -1.31
C LEU A 324 11.95 8.67 -1.52
N THR A 325 11.90 9.65 -0.61
CA THR A 325 11.09 10.87 -0.72
C THR A 325 11.54 11.78 -1.86
N ASP A 326 12.83 11.84 -2.17
CA ASP A 326 13.36 12.57 -3.32
C ASP A 326 13.00 11.88 -4.63
N ILE A 327 13.17 10.55 -4.67
CA ILE A 327 12.85 9.71 -5.82
C ILE A 327 11.35 9.75 -6.13
N ALA A 328 10.49 9.65 -5.09
CA ALA A 328 9.04 9.79 -5.21
C ALA A 328 8.63 11.17 -5.78
N ALA A 329 9.39 12.23 -5.48
CA ALA A 329 9.19 13.57 -6.03
C ALA A 329 9.85 13.79 -7.41
N GLY A 330 10.32 12.72 -8.09
CA GLY A 330 10.94 12.81 -9.41
C GLY A 330 12.33 13.48 -9.43
N ARG A 331 12.97 13.64 -8.27
CA ARG A 331 14.37 14.08 -8.19
C ARG A 331 15.30 12.93 -8.58
N ARG A 332 16.41 13.27 -9.24
CA ARG A 332 17.49 12.34 -9.58
C ARG A 332 18.80 12.91 -9.09
N SER A 333 19.56 12.10 -8.38
CA SER A 333 20.95 12.38 -8.01
C SER A 333 21.88 11.65 -9.00
N ALA A 334 23.13 12.10 -9.09
CA ALA A 334 24.16 11.40 -9.85
C ALA A 334 24.73 10.22 -9.04
N ASP A 335 25.20 9.17 -9.73
CA ASP A 335 25.97 8.10 -9.10
C ASP A 335 27.23 8.67 -8.41
N LEU A 336 27.52 8.19 -7.22
CA LEU A 336 28.72 8.53 -6.46
C LEU A 336 29.94 7.75 -7.00
N PRO A 337 31.17 8.31 -6.91
CA PRO A 337 32.38 7.58 -7.26
C PRO A 337 32.60 6.41 -6.29
N GLY A 338 32.82 5.22 -6.84
CA GLY A 338 33.09 4.00 -6.06
C GLY A 338 34.55 3.93 -5.58
N GLN A 339 34.74 3.33 -4.42
CA GLN A 339 36.04 2.99 -3.84
C GLN A 339 36.13 1.47 -3.65
N VAL A 340 37.31 0.87 -3.80
CA VAL A 340 37.51 -0.56 -3.49
C VAL A 340 37.38 -0.78 -1.98
N GLN A 341 36.58 -1.76 -1.56
CA GLN A 341 36.55 -2.20 -0.16
C GLN A 341 36.38 -3.72 -0.09
N SER A 342 37.33 -4.40 0.55
CA SER A 342 37.33 -5.87 0.69
C SER A 342 37.17 -6.59 -0.67
N SER A 343 36.17 -7.44 -0.83
CA SER A 343 35.83 -8.15 -2.08
C SER A 343 34.81 -7.40 -2.96
N GLY A 344 34.69 -6.08 -2.82
CA GLY A 344 33.74 -5.29 -3.60
C GLY A 344 33.95 -3.78 -3.50
N LEU A 345 32.87 -3.02 -3.34
CA LEU A 345 32.85 -1.56 -3.49
C LEU A 345 32.18 -0.85 -2.32
N ARG A 346 32.61 0.40 -2.11
CA ARG A 346 32.05 1.35 -1.15
C ARG A 346 31.76 2.69 -1.80
N TRP A 347 30.69 3.34 -1.36
CA TRP A 347 30.33 4.70 -1.73
C TRP A 347 30.06 5.52 -0.47
N VAL A 348 30.42 6.81 -0.49
CA VAL A 348 30.21 7.75 0.62
C VAL A 348 29.65 9.05 0.07
N GLY A 349 28.58 9.55 0.67
CA GLY A 349 27.96 10.82 0.28
C GLY A 349 26.93 11.29 1.31
N GLN A 350 26.88 12.60 1.54
CA GLN A 350 25.88 13.24 2.42
C GLN A 350 25.71 12.56 3.79
N GLY A 351 26.83 12.34 4.49
CA GLY A 351 26.86 11.73 5.84
C GLY A 351 26.47 10.25 5.89
N ARG A 352 26.32 9.59 4.74
CA ARG A 352 25.91 8.20 4.60
C ARG A 352 26.94 7.43 3.78
N ALA A 353 27.02 6.13 3.99
CA ALA A 353 27.85 5.24 3.19
C ALA A 353 27.11 3.93 2.91
N ALA A 354 27.43 3.31 1.78
CA ALA A 354 26.93 1.98 1.43
C ALA A 354 28.07 1.12 0.89
N THR A 355 27.96 -0.17 1.13
CA THR A 355 28.92 -1.18 0.66
C THR A 355 28.19 -2.22 -0.19
N VAL A 356 28.91 -2.81 -1.14
CA VAL A 356 28.53 -4.08 -1.76
C VAL A 356 29.73 -5.01 -1.63
N SER A 357 29.55 -6.12 -0.92
CA SER A 357 30.53 -7.21 -0.85
C SER A 357 30.10 -8.38 -1.76
N ALA A 358 31.07 -9.17 -2.24
CA ALA A 358 30.81 -10.34 -3.07
C ALA A 358 31.57 -11.59 -2.60
N ARG A 359 30.94 -12.76 -2.74
CA ARG A 359 31.50 -14.08 -2.37
C ARG A 359 31.14 -15.13 -3.45
N PRO A 360 32.11 -15.77 -4.13
CA PRO A 360 33.56 -15.60 -4.00
C PRO A 360 34.04 -14.21 -4.45
N SER A 361 35.23 -13.81 -4.04
CA SER A 361 35.83 -12.54 -4.42
C SER A 361 35.99 -12.40 -5.94
N PRO A 362 35.79 -11.20 -6.50
CA PRO A 362 36.05 -10.94 -7.93
C PRO A 362 37.52 -11.09 -8.27
N HIS A 363 37.79 -11.49 -9.52
CA HIS A 363 39.13 -11.50 -10.10
C HIS A 363 39.65 -10.08 -10.39
N ALA A 364 38.75 -9.12 -10.64
CA ALA A 364 39.09 -7.70 -10.75
C ALA A 364 37.97 -6.77 -10.23
N VAL A 365 38.37 -5.63 -9.65
CA VAL A 365 37.48 -4.56 -9.18
C VAL A 365 37.87 -3.25 -9.87
N LEU A 366 36.99 -2.72 -10.72
CA LEU A 366 37.20 -1.47 -11.45
C LEU A 366 36.41 -0.34 -10.78
N ALA A 367 36.89 0.14 -9.62
CA ALA A 367 36.13 1.04 -8.74
C ALA A 367 35.64 2.34 -9.41
N GLY A 368 36.46 2.96 -10.27
CA GLY A 368 36.06 4.16 -11.02
C GLY A 368 34.91 3.94 -12.02
N ALA A 369 34.71 2.70 -12.48
CA ALA A 369 33.60 2.29 -13.33
C ALA A 369 32.47 1.57 -12.56
N GLY A 370 32.69 1.27 -11.28
CA GLY A 370 31.77 0.50 -10.44
C GLY A 370 31.66 -0.99 -10.80
N VAL A 371 32.61 -1.59 -11.52
CA VAL A 371 32.47 -2.97 -12.05
C VAL A 371 33.20 -4.00 -11.19
N LEU A 372 32.50 -5.09 -10.87
CA LEU A 372 33.09 -6.35 -10.37
C LEU A 372 33.17 -7.37 -11.52
N ARG A 373 34.30 -8.07 -11.65
CA ARG A 373 34.52 -9.04 -12.73
C ARG A 373 35.02 -10.40 -12.22
N TRP A 374 34.49 -11.47 -12.82
CA TRP A 374 34.97 -12.84 -12.69
C TRP A 374 35.14 -13.45 -14.08
N ASP A 375 36.35 -13.83 -14.46
CA ASP A 375 36.57 -14.72 -15.60
C ASP A 375 36.10 -16.14 -15.25
N LEU A 376 35.09 -16.65 -15.96
CA LEU A 376 34.45 -17.95 -15.68
C LEU A 376 34.87 -19.03 -16.69
N GLU A 377 35.08 -20.25 -16.19
CA GLU A 377 35.10 -21.48 -16.98
C GLU A 377 34.05 -22.45 -16.44
N ILE A 378 32.99 -22.71 -17.21
CA ILE A 378 31.86 -23.54 -16.80
C ILE A 378 31.75 -24.76 -17.73
N GLN A 379 32.03 -25.93 -17.19
CA GLN A 379 31.95 -27.21 -17.92
C GLN A 379 30.49 -27.56 -18.28
N PRO A 380 30.24 -28.39 -19.31
CA PRO A 380 28.90 -28.88 -19.64
C PRO A 380 28.18 -29.48 -18.42
N GLY A 381 26.92 -29.08 -18.21
CA GLY A 381 26.10 -29.49 -17.06
C GLY A 381 26.43 -28.80 -15.72
N ALA A 382 27.58 -28.13 -15.60
CA ALA A 382 28.02 -27.48 -14.37
C ALA A 382 27.34 -26.11 -14.15
N ARG A 383 27.51 -25.60 -12.92
CA ARG A 383 27.06 -24.27 -12.51
C ARG A 383 28.14 -23.56 -11.71
N TRP A 384 28.12 -22.23 -11.76
CA TRP A 384 28.94 -21.34 -10.95
C TRP A 384 28.04 -20.27 -10.31
N SER A 385 28.34 -19.83 -9.08
CA SER A 385 27.50 -18.88 -8.34
C SER A 385 28.32 -17.83 -7.58
N VAL A 386 27.74 -16.65 -7.41
CA VAL A 386 28.23 -15.57 -6.53
C VAL A 386 27.07 -14.97 -5.74
N GLU A 387 27.30 -14.76 -4.44
CA GLU A 387 26.45 -13.96 -3.56
C GLU A 387 26.98 -12.53 -3.51
N LEU A 388 26.10 -11.55 -3.70
CA LEU A 388 26.35 -10.13 -3.47
C LEU A 388 25.48 -9.65 -2.30
N ARG A 389 26.04 -8.77 -1.47
CA ARG A 389 25.36 -8.23 -0.28
C ARG A 389 25.57 -6.72 -0.20
N ALA A 390 24.49 -5.98 -0.46
CA ALA A 390 24.41 -4.53 -0.42
C ALA A 390 23.94 -4.04 0.96
N GLU A 391 24.76 -3.24 1.65
CA GLU A 391 24.49 -2.81 3.02
C GLU A 391 24.67 -1.30 3.17
N LEU A 392 23.80 -0.68 3.98
CA LEU A 392 23.90 0.72 4.37
C LEU A 392 24.66 0.80 5.68
N GLU A 393 25.78 1.53 5.72
CA GLU A 393 26.50 1.80 6.96
C GLU A 393 25.63 2.70 7.84
N THR A 394 25.14 2.17 8.97
CA THR A 394 24.34 2.94 9.92
C THR A 394 25.20 3.96 10.66
N PRO A 395 24.86 5.27 10.62
CA PRO A 395 25.49 6.24 11.50
C PRO A 395 25.17 5.91 12.97
N SER A 396 26.08 6.22 13.89
CA SER A 396 25.99 5.86 15.31
C SER A 396 24.91 6.62 16.10
N THR A 397 24.12 7.47 15.45
CA THR A 397 23.14 8.37 16.08
C THR A 397 21.72 8.08 15.59
N GLY A 398 20.90 7.48 16.45
CA GLY A 398 19.48 7.20 16.21
C GLY A 398 19.15 5.71 16.20
N ARG A 399 17.98 5.34 16.73
CA ARG A 399 17.43 3.98 16.71
C ARG A 399 16.24 3.94 15.74
N PRO A 400 16.46 3.73 14.43
CA PRO A 400 15.36 3.64 13.47
C PRO A 400 14.44 2.44 13.82
N PRO A 401 13.15 2.48 13.44
CA PRO A 401 12.29 1.31 13.55
C PRO A 401 12.90 0.16 12.76
N THR A 402 13.00 -1.00 13.40
CA THR A 402 13.64 -2.20 12.83
C THR A 402 12.59 -3.12 12.22
N GLY A 403 13.03 -4.07 11.39
CA GLY A 403 12.15 -5.13 10.92
C GLY A 403 11.86 -6.13 12.03
N ARG A 404 10.93 -7.05 11.80
CA ARG A 404 10.79 -8.23 12.68
C ARG A 404 12.15 -8.94 12.81
N GLY A 405 12.65 -9.04 14.04
CA GLY A 405 13.95 -9.66 14.31
C GLY A 405 14.00 -11.15 13.94
N PRO A 406 15.18 -11.71 13.58
CA PRO A 406 15.35 -13.14 13.38
C PRO A 406 14.89 -13.93 14.61
N GLY A 407 14.11 -14.98 14.41
CA GLY A 407 13.56 -15.81 15.50
C GLY A 407 12.37 -15.20 16.27
N VAL A 408 12.01 -13.94 16.03
CA VAL A 408 10.75 -13.38 16.56
C VAL A 408 9.58 -14.02 15.79
N PRO A 409 8.63 -14.72 16.43
CA PRO A 409 7.51 -15.36 15.75
C PRO A 409 6.60 -14.32 15.08
N LEU A 410 5.76 -14.76 14.14
CA LEU A 410 4.70 -13.89 13.61
C LEU A 410 3.70 -13.55 14.74
N PRO A 411 3.12 -12.33 14.74
CA PRO A 411 2.15 -11.92 15.75
C PRO A 411 0.71 -12.44 15.45
N TRP A 412 0.61 -13.50 14.67
CA TRP A 412 -0.61 -14.21 14.27
C TRP A 412 -0.29 -15.69 14.01
N SER A 413 -1.30 -16.56 14.02
CA SER A 413 -1.20 -17.93 13.53
C SER A 413 -1.25 -17.99 11.99
N GLU A 414 -0.66 -19.03 11.41
CA GLU A 414 -0.78 -19.34 9.99
C GLU A 414 -1.97 -20.30 9.80
N PRO A 415 -3.10 -19.84 9.22
CA PRO A 415 -4.27 -20.68 9.03
C PRO A 415 -4.11 -21.57 7.79
N GLU A 416 -4.69 -22.78 7.82
CA GLU A 416 -4.98 -23.51 6.58
C GLU A 416 -6.40 -23.20 6.13
N VAL A 417 -6.53 -22.89 4.83
CA VAL A 417 -7.80 -22.52 4.20
C VAL A 417 -8.04 -23.47 3.03
N ARG A 418 -8.99 -24.39 3.19
CA ARG A 418 -9.45 -25.27 2.11
C ARG A 418 -10.84 -24.84 1.69
N ALA A 419 -11.03 -24.55 0.41
CA ALA A 419 -12.31 -24.18 -0.15
C ALA A 419 -12.52 -24.87 -1.50
N ASP A 420 -13.78 -25.04 -1.94
CA ASP A 420 -14.06 -25.45 -3.32
C ASP A 420 -13.49 -24.42 -4.31
N ASP A 421 -13.61 -23.12 -3.99
CA ASP A 421 -12.87 -22.08 -4.71
C ASP A 421 -11.38 -22.04 -4.29
N ARG A 422 -10.54 -22.58 -5.18
CA ARG A 422 -9.07 -22.62 -5.06
C ARG A 422 -8.38 -21.25 -5.12
N ARG A 423 -9.11 -20.14 -5.32
CA ARG A 423 -8.58 -18.77 -5.19
C ARG A 423 -8.43 -18.39 -3.72
N ALA A 424 -9.36 -18.78 -2.84
CA ALA A 424 -9.43 -18.33 -1.45
C ALA A 424 -8.15 -18.65 -0.63
N GLY A 425 -7.73 -19.90 -0.57
CA GLY A 425 -6.52 -20.27 0.19
C GLY A 425 -5.24 -19.67 -0.38
N ARG A 426 -5.18 -19.44 -1.70
CA ARG A 426 -4.04 -18.79 -2.36
C ARG A 426 -4.00 -17.29 -2.04
N LEU A 427 -5.15 -16.64 -1.98
CA LEU A 427 -5.30 -15.24 -1.59
C LEU A 427 -4.84 -15.03 -0.13
N VAL A 428 -5.35 -15.83 0.81
CA VAL A 428 -4.98 -15.73 2.23
C VAL A 428 -3.48 -15.97 2.44
N SER A 429 -2.91 -17.02 1.82
CA SER A 429 -1.48 -17.31 1.92
C SER A 429 -0.60 -16.16 1.39
N ARG A 430 -0.92 -15.61 0.20
CA ARG A 430 -0.17 -14.49 -0.39
C ARG A 430 -0.38 -13.18 0.35
N ALA A 431 -1.54 -12.98 0.97
CA ALA A 431 -1.82 -11.83 1.82
C ALA A 431 -1.03 -11.88 3.14
N LEU A 432 -0.94 -13.03 3.81
CA LEU A 432 -0.16 -13.20 5.04
C LEU A 432 1.35 -13.07 4.81
N ASP A 433 1.87 -13.61 3.70
CA ASP A 433 3.24 -13.33 3.24
C ASP A 433 3.46 -11.83 2.99
N SER A 434 2.45 -11.12 2.47
CA SER A 434 2.51 -9.66 2.22
C SER A 434 2.48 -8.83 3.51
N LEU A 435 1.69 -9.25 4.50
CA LEU A 435 1.69 -8.67 5.85
C LEU A 435 3.01 -8.93 6.57
N GLY A 436 3.54 -10.16 6.50
CA GLY A 436 4.80 -10.56 7.13
C GLY A 436 6.00 -9.74 6.65
N GLY A 437 6.05 -9.43 5.35
CA GLY A 437 7.06 -8.53 4.76
C GLY A 437 6.93 -7.06 5.18
N LEU A 438 5.77 -6.63 5.69
CA LEU A 438 5.50 -5.26 6.14
C LEU A 438 5.61 -5.08 7.67
N LEU A 439 6.00 -6.11 8.42
CA LEU A 439 6.15 -6.03 9.88
C LEU A 439 7.33 -5.15 10.29
N LEU A 440 7.04 -4.14 11.11
CA LEU A 440 8.00 -3.31 11.81
C LEU A 440 7.91 -3.54 13.32
N ALA A 441 9.05 -3.41 13.98
CA ALA A 441 9.18 -3.41 15.43
C ALA A 441 9.32 -1.98 15.94
N ASP A 442 8.55 -1.64 16.97
CA ASP A 442 8.59 -0.31 17.58
C ASP A 442 9.96 0.02 18.18
N ALA A 443 10.43 1.26 17.97
CA ALA A 443 11.77 1.67 18.36
C ALA A 443 11.98 1.70 19.89
N ASP A 444 10.92 1.98 20.66
CA ASP A 444 10.98 2.07 22.13
C ASP A 444 10.81 0.67 22.76
N ARG A 445 9.89 -0.15 22.22
CA ARG A 445 9.72 -1.56 22.60
C ARG A 445 9.70 -2.48 21.37
N PRO A 446 10.84 -3.06 20.96
CA PRO A 446 10.92 -3.93 19.76
C PRO A 446 10.12 -5.24 19.82
N THR A 447 9.54 -5.59 20.96
CA THR A 447 8.54 -6.67 21.11
C THR A 447 7.19 -6.30 20.51
N ASP A 448 6.91 -5.01 20.35
CA ASP A 448 5.63 -4.48 19.93
C ASP A 448 5.66 -4.32 18.42
N LEU A 449 5.10 -5.32 17.73
CA LEU A 449 5.04 -5.36 16.27
C LEU A 449 3.79 -4.63 15.75
N TYR A 450 3.94 -3.94 14.63
CA TYR A 450 2.87 -3.35 13.86
C TYR A 450 3.16 -3.45 12.35
N THR A 451 2.16 -3.29 11.50
CA THR A 451 2.33 -3.29 10.04
C THR A 451 2.62 -1.88 9.52
N ALA A 452 3.60 -1.74 8.62
CA ALA A 452 3.71 -0.56 7.77
C ALA A 452 2.48 -0.44 6.84
N SER A 453 2.11 0.80 6.48
CA SER A 453 0.96 1.06 5.57
C SER A 453 1.11 0.37 4.22
N GLY A 454 2.31 0.46 3.61
CA GLY A 454 2.58 -0.17 2.32
C GLY A 454 3.86 0.31 1.65
N ALA A 455 4.32 -0.47 0.69
CA ALA A 455 5.52 -0.22 -0.09
C ALA A 455 5.18 0.25 -1.52
N PRO A 456 5.95 1.17 -2.11
CA PRO A 456 7.10 1.85 -1.52
C PRO A 456 6.73 3.12 -0.72
N TRP A 457 5.53 3.68 -0.91
CA TRP A 457 5.24 5.08 -0.55
C TRP A 457 5.04 5.38 0.94
N ARG A 458 4.67 4.39 1.77
CA ARG A 458 4.23 4.62 3.17
C ARG A 458 4.82 3.57 4.11
N PHE A 459 6.15 3.54 4.16
CA PHE A 459 6.96 2.50 4.78
C PHE A 459 7.16 2.66 6.31
N GLY A 460 6.17 3.22 7.01
CA GLY A 460 6.20 3.49 8.45
C GLY A 460 4.85 3.30 9.13
N LEU A 461 4.76 3.64 10.42
CA LEU A 461 3.51 3.56 11.19
C LEU A 461 2.51 4.63 10.73
N THR A 462 1.42 4.20 10.11
CA THR A 462 0.20 5.01 9.96
C THR A 462 -0.87 4.39 10.86
N ALA A 463 -1.24 5.10 11.94
CA ALA A 463 -2.05 4.51 13.01
C ALA A 463 -3.37 3.90 12.50
N ALA A 464 -4.11 4.61 11.64
CA ALA A 464 -5.36 4.11 11.06
C ALA A 464 -5.18 2.81 10.25
N ASP A 465 -4.23 2.76 9.31
CA ASP A 465 -4.05 1.57 8.45
C ASP A 465 -3.53 0.36 9.27
N ALA A 466 -2.68 0.61 10.28
CA ALA A 466 -2.17 -0.43 11.17
C ALA A 466 -3.25 -0.97 12.12
N LEU A 467 -4.12 -0.10 12.67
CA LEU A 467 -5.27 -0.52 13.48
C LEU A 467 -6.27 -1.32 12.65
N TRP A 468 -6.54 -0.92 11.40
CA TRP A 468 -7.34 -1.73 10.48
C TRP A 468 -6.73 -3.11 10.22
N ALA A 469 -5.42 -3.18 9.95
CA ALA A 469 -4.74 -4.45 9.72
C ALA A 469 -4.77 -5.35 10.96
N ALA A 470 -4.61 -4.78 12.16
CA ALA A 470 -4.75 -5.49 13.43
C ALA A 470 -6.18 -6.01 13.66
N ARG A 471 -7.21 -5.21 13.37
CA ARG A 471 -8.63 -5.61 13.48
C ARG A 471 -8.96 -6.79 12.57
N MET A 472 -8.61 -6.66 11.30
CA MET A 472 -8.88 -7.62 10.22
C MET A 472 -8.11 -8.95 10.37
N THR A 473 -7.17 -9.03 11.31
CA THR A 473 -6.39 -10.25 11.61
C THR A 473 -6.66 -10.84 12.99
N LEU A 474 -7.62 -10.29 13.77
CA LEU A 474 -8.05 -10.85 15.06
C LEU A 474 -8.40 -12.35 15.03
N PRO A 475 -9.00 -12.94 13.96
CA PRO A 475 -9.20 -14.39 13.85
C PRO A 475 -7.92 -15.24 13.90
N LEU A 476 -6.75 -14.63 13.71
CA LEU A 476 -5.44 -15.27 13.77
C LEU A 476 -4.70 -14.95 15.09
N GLY A 477 -5.35 -14.25 16.01
CA GLY A 477 -4.87 -13.96 17.36
C GLY A 477 -4.64 -12.47 17.64
N THR A 478 -4.56 -12.16 18.94
CA THR A 478 -4.60 -10.78 19.45
C THR A 478 -3.23 -10.10 19.55
N ARG A 479 -2.12 -10.77 19.24
CA ARG A 479 -0.75 -10.24 19.45
C ARG A 479 -0.43 -9.04 18.54
N LEU A 480 -0.88 -9.03 17.29
CA LEU A 480 -0.70 -7.86 16.40
C LEU A 480 -1.50 -6.65 16.92
N ALA A 481 -2.71 -6.88 17.43
CA ALA A 481 -3.51 -5.84 18.07
C ALA A 481 -2.82 -5.32 19.34
N ALA A 482 -2.30 -6.19 20.22
CA ALA A 482 -1.57 -5.80 21.42
C ALA A 482 -0.37 -4.89 21.09
N GLY A 483 0.47 -5.32 20.14
CA GLY A 483 1.65 -4.56 19.70
C GLY A 483 1.29 -3.23 19.06
N THR A 484 0.30 -3.23 18.15
CA THR A 484 -0.16 -2.03 17.45
C THR A 484 -0.80 -1.02 18.40
N LEU A 485 -1.71 -1.46 19.29
CA LEU A 485 -2.34 -0.60 20.28
C LEU A 485 -1.31 0.01 21.23
N ARG A 486 -0.34 -0.77 21.75
CA ARG A 486 0.72 -0.24 22.63
C ARG A 486 1.66 0.72 21.88
N ALA A 487 2.01 0.46 20.62
CA ALA A 487 2.80 1.38 19.79
C ALA A 487 2.06 2.69 19.44
N VAL A 488 0.74 2.63 19.23
CA VAL A 488 -0.10 3.80 18.95
C VAL A 488 -0.37 4.61 20.24
N ALA A 489 -0.67 3.95 21.36
CA ALA A 489 -0.92 4.60 22.65
C ALA A 489 0.28 5.42 23.15
N ARG A 490 1.52 4.95 22.92
CA ARG A 490 2.75 5.72 23.21
C ARG A 490 2.86 7.04 22.43
N ARG A 491 2.12 7.20 21.34
CA ARG A 491 2.14 8.36 20.45
C ARG A 491 0.87 9.21 20.53
N GLN A 492 -0.11 8.80 21.34
CA GLN A 492 -1.32 9.59 21.59
C GLN A 492 -0.94 10.90 22.29
N HIS A 493 -1.55 12.00 21.87
CA HIS A 493 -1.33 13.29 22.51
C HIS A 493 -1.81 13.28 23.96
N GLN A 494 -1.05 13.96 24.81
CA GLN A 494 -1.35 14.21 26.21
C GLN A 494 -1.26 15.72 26.43
N ALA A 495 -2.26 16.31 27.06
CA ALA A 495 -2.19 17.70 27.51
C ALA A 495 -0.96 17.90 28.41
N ALA A 496 -0.22 19.00 28.20
CA ALA A 496 0.86 19.37 29.09
C ALA A 496 0.30 19.58 30.52
N PRO A 497 1.00 19.16 31.58
CA PRO A 497 0.57 19.45 32.95
C PRO A 497 0.42 20.97 33.11
N PRO A 498 -0.61 21.45 33.83
CA PRO A 498 -0.82 22.87 34.02
C PRO A 498 0.44 23.50 34.61
N ALA A 499 0.93 24.56 33.97
CA ALA A 499 2.11 25.28 34.44
C ALA A 499 1.88 25.70 35.90
N ALA A 500 2.84 25.36 36.77
CA ALA A 500 2.76 25.76 38.17
C ALA A 500 2.54 27.28 38.24
N PRO A 501 1.61 27.76 39.11
CA PRO A 501 1.24 29.16 39.14
C PRO A 501 2.49 30.01 39.32
N ALA A 502 2.73 30.92 38.37
CA ALA A 502 3.89 31.78 38.40
C ALA A 502 3.95 32.53 39.74
N PRO A 503 5.09 32.56 40.43
CA PRO A 503 5.19 33.26 41.71
C PRO A 503 4.79 34.72 41.52
N ALA A 504 3.91 35.21 42.40
CA ALA A 504 3.39 36.56 42.30
C ALA A 504 4.54 37.58 42.21
N PRO A 505 4.47 38.58 41.31
CA PRO A 505 5.58 39.50 41.09
C PRO A 505 5.87 40.28 42.37
N ALA A 506 7.07 40.07 42.92
CA ALA A 506 7.53 40.78 44.10
C ALA A 506 7.55 42.30 43.84
N SER A 507 6.93 43.05 44.75
CA SER A 507 6.88 44.51 44.70
C SER A 507 8.31 45.07 44.68
N ARG A 508 8.67 45.81 43.63
CA ARG A 508 9.95 46.54 43.60
C ARG A 508 9.92 47.68 44.63
N PRO A 509 10.94 47.82 45.49
CA PRO A 509 11.24 49.11 46.07
C PRO A 509 11.79 50.03 44.97
N THR A 510 11.33 51.28 44.95
CA THR A 510 12.01 52.38 44.28
C THR A 510 13.19 52.84 45.13
N ASP A 511 14.35 53.09 44.54
CA ASP A 511 14.92 54.45 44.49
C ASP A 511 16.22 54.53 43.68
N ALA A 512 16.58 55.76 43.32
CA ALA A 512 17.83 56.13 42.66
C ALA A 512 19.02 55.98 43.66
N THR A 513 20.30 56.14 43.32
CA THR A 513 20.90 57.18 42.47
C THR A 513 22.37 56.84 42.16
N SER A 514 22.91 57.39 41.06
CA SER A 514 24.31 57.84 40.83
C SER A 514 25.51 57.22 41.57
N GLY A 515 26.61 56.99 40.85
CA GLY A 515 27.95 57.32 41.38
C GLY A 515 29.11 56.42 40.94
N ASP A 516 30.04 57.05 40.23
CA ASP A 516 31.41 56.65 39.86
C ASP A 516 32.23 55.86 40.92
N GLY A 517 33.34 55.24 40.48
CA GLY A 517 34.49 55.05 41.37
C GLY A 517 35.39 53.84 41.10
N ALA A 518 36.42 54.05 40.27
CA ALA A 518 37.51 53.10 40.01
C ALA A 518 38.26 52.59 41.26
N SER A 519 38.80 51.35 41.21
CA SER A 519 40.26 51.05 41.29
C SER A 519 40.56 49.56 41.59
N ALA A 520 41.64 49.03 40.99
CA ALA A 520 42.23 47.73 41.34
C ALA A 520 43.24 47.87 42.50
N PRO A 521 43.92 46.79 42.95
CA PRO A 521 45.21 46.44 42.30
C PRO A 521 45.60 44.94 42.26
N GLU A 522 46.47 44.60 41.29
CA GLU A 522 47.68 43.72 41.35
C GLU A 522 47.58 42.24 41.86
N SER A 523 48.39 41.27 41.39
CA SER A 523 49.71 41.32 40.75
C SER A 523 50.03 40.10 39.83
N ALA A 524 50.92 40.32 38.85
CA ALA A 524 51.90 39.41 38.18
C ALA A 524 51.48 38.01 37.64
N GLY A 525 51.87 37.59 36.42
CA GLY A 525 52.80 38.23 35.48
C GLY A 525 52.90 37.63 34.06
N THR A 526 53.68 38.33 33.23
CA THR A 526 54.12 38.11 31.82
C THR A 526 54.39 36.66 31.35
N GLY A 527 54.22 36.27 30.08
CA GLY A 527 53.80 37.01 28.87
C GLY A 527 54.18 36.29 27.54
N ALA A 528 53.89 36.93 26.39
CA ALA A 528 54.29 36.61 24.98
C ALA A 528 53.35 35.78 24.04
N ALA A 529 52.63 36.53 23.18
CA ALA A 529 52.38 36.38 21.71
C ALA A 529 51.89 35.05 21.05
N GLY A 530 50.86 35.17 20.18
CA GLY A 530 50.27 34.10 19.35
C GLY A 530 50.79 34.05 17.88
N PRO A 531 49.98 33.74 16.84
CA PRO A 531 48.53 33.45 16.80
C PRO A 531 48.15 32.06 16.24
N VAL A 532 46.97 31.55 16.62
CA VAL A 532 46.32 30.38 15.97
C VAL A 532 44.81 30.65 15.89
N PRO A 533 44.14 30.43 14.74
CA PRO A 533 42.68 30.59 14.65
C PRO A 533 41.97 29.45 15.40
N GLY A 534 41.14 29.82 16.38
CA GLY A 534 40.45 28.86 17.24
C GLY A 534 39.34 28.10 16.53
N GLY A 535 39.53 26.79 16.34
CA GLY A 535 38.44 25.85 16.06
C GLY A 535 37.71 25.50 17.37
N ALA A 536 36.60 26.20 17.65
CA ALA A 536 35.78 25.93 18.83
C ALA A 536 34.70 24.86 18.54
N THR A 537 34.73 23.79 19.32
CA THR A 537 33.73 22.71 19.32
C THR A 537 32.36 23.19 19.81
N GLY A 538 31.33 23.08 18.97
CA GLY A 538 29.92 23.20 19.37
C GLY A 538 29.26 21.82 19.57
N PRO A 539 28.21 21.71 20.41
CA PRO A 539 27.56 20.43 20.71
C PRO A 539 26.73 19.89 19.52
N ALA A 540 26.59 18.56 19.47
CA ALA A 540 25.96 17.85 18.36
C ALA A 540 24.46 18.16 18.21
N GLY A 541 24.07 18.70 17.06
CA GLY A 541 22.66 18.88 16.69
C GLY A 541 22.07 17.61 16.07
N GLY A 542 20.90 17.20 16.56
CA GLY A 542 20.08 16.17 15.91
C GLY A 542 19.38 16.69 14.64
N PRO A 543 18.89 15.81 13.76
CA PRO A 543 18.21 16.21 12.53
C PRO A 543 16.81 16.77 12.82
N ASN A 544 16.71 18.09 12.90
CA ASN A 544 15.44 18.80 12.98
C ASN A 544 14.81 18.88 11.57
N PRO A 545 13.49 18.61 11.38
CA PRO A 545 12.83 18.91 10.11
C PRO A 545 12.85 20.42 9.84
N SER A 546 12.77 20.78 8.56
CA SER A 546 12.92 22.14 8.04
C SER A 546 12.18 23.23 8.83
N GLY A 547 12.92 24.18 9.38
CA GLY A 547 12.37 25.35 10.04
C GLY A 547 11.80 26.36 9.04
N GLY A 548 10.47 26.47 9.00
CA GLY A 548 9.80 27.77 8.86
C GLY A 548 9.66 28.40 10.25
N GLU A 549 9.47 29.71 10.33
CA GLU A 549 9.41 30.44 11.59
C GLU A 549 8.33 29.90 12.54
N ALA A 550 8.66 29.80 13.83
CA ALA A 550 7.76 29.26 14.84
C ALA A 550 6.63 30.25 15.18
N GLY A 551 5.51 30.13 14.45
CA GLY A 551 4.22 30.62 14.94
C GLY A 551 3.83 29.93 16.26
N PRO A 552 2.90 30.49 17.04
CA PRO A 552 2.50 29.93 18.33
C PRO A 552 2.00 28.49 18.16
N ALA A 553 2.45 27.59 19.03
CA ALA A 553 2.14 26.18 18.95
C ALA A 553 0.63 25.95 19.03
N ALA A 554 0.03 25.49 17.92
CA ALA A 554 -1.38 25.16 17.87
C ALA A 554 -1.66 23.99 18.83
N GLN A 555 -2.42 24.26 19.89
CA GLN A 555 -2.75 23.26 20.91
C GLN A 555 -3.54 22.12 20.24
N THR A 556 -2.92 20.95 20.17
CA THR A 556 -3.50 19.77 19.55
C THR A 556 -4.43 19.11 20.56
N MET A 557 -5.62 18.68 20.11
CA MET A 557 -6.65 18.16 21.02
C MET A 557 -6.13 16.97 21.83
N ASP A 558 -6.35 17.02 23.15
CA ASP A 558 -5.93 15.96 24.08
C ASP A 558 -6.58 14.62 23.73
N GLY A 559 -5.86 13.53 23.98
CA GLY A 559 -6.32 12.17 23.70
C GLY A 559 -6.42 11.77 22.23
N VAL A 560 -6.10 12.67 21.29
CA VAL A 560 -6.05 12.34 19.86
C VAL A 560 -4.81 11.49 19.55
N ILE A 561 -5.02 10.44 18.75
CA ILE A 561 -3.93 9.70 18.10
C ILE A 561 -3.51 10.47 16.84
N PRO A 562 -2.24 10.85 16.69
CA PRO A 562 -1.79 11.66 15.55
C PRO A 562 -1.89 10.90 14.23
N GLY A 563 -2.14 11.65 13.16
CA GLY A 563 -2.13 11.16 11.79
C GLY A 563 -1.99 12.30 10.79
N PRO A 564 -1.49 12.05 9.57
CA PRO A 564 -1.45 13.07 8.52
C PRO A 564 -2.85 13.41 7.99
N LEU A 565 -2.95 14.61 7.39
CA LEU A 565 -4.02 14.95 6.47
C LEU A 565 -3.97 14.05 5.23
N ARG A 566 -5.13 13.57 4.77
CA ARG A 566 -5.34 12.87 3.50
C ARG A 566 -6.31 13.67 2.64
N HIS A 567 -6.13 13.61 1.33
CA HIS A 567 -7.06 14.18 0.36
C HIS A 567 -8.47 13.59 0.56
N GLY A 568 -9.51 14.43 0.58
CA GLY A 568 -10.88 14.03 0.88
C GLY A 568 -11.66 13.44 -0.29
N GLY A 569 -11.06 13.44 -1.49
CA GLY A 569 -11.80 13.30 -2.74
C GLY A 569 -12.12 14.69 -3.32
N PRO A 570 -12.77 14.76 -4.49
CA PRO A 570 -13.08 16.04 -5.13
C PRO A 570 -14.33 16.71 -4.53
N GLU A 571 -15.13 15.96 -3.77
CA GLU A 571 -16.41 16.43 -3.19
C GLU A 571 -16.26 17.02 -1.78
N LEU A 572 -15.14 16.73 -1.08
CA LEU A 572 -14.92 17.09 0.32
C LEU A 572 -13.48 17.62 0.52
N PRO A 573 -13.25 18.55 1.47
CA PRO A 573 -11.91 19.00 1.84
C PRO A 573 -11.04 17.84 2.36
N ALA A 574 -9.74 18.07 2.56
CA ALA A 574 -8.89 17.08 3.24
C ALA A 574 -9.41 16.71 4.64
N SER A 575 -9.21 15.47 5.07
CA SER A 575 -9.47 14.99 6.44
C SER A 575 -8.21 14.52 7.13
N CYS A 576 -8.17 14.61 8.45
CA CYS A 576 -7.09 14.05 9.24
C CYS A 576 -7.37 12.60 9.60
N THR A 577 -6.40 11.73 9.31
CA THR A 577 -6.45 10.31 9.74
C THR A 577 -6.41 10.13 11.25
N ALA A 578 -6.09 11.18 12.00
CA ALA A 578 -6.22 11.21 13.44
C ALA A 578 -7.64 10.86 13.92
N THR A 579 -8.67 11.31 13.20
CA THR A 579 -10.09 11.00 13.48
C THR A 579 -10.32 9.49 13.41
N GLU A 580 -10.03 8.89 12.26
CA GLU A 580 -10.18 7.44 11.99
C GLU A 580 -9.33 6.61 12.97
N ALA A 581 -8.07 6.97 13.20
CA ALA A 581 -7.18 6.25 14.11
C ALA A 581 -7.64 6.30 15.57
N THR A 582 -8.17 7.44 16.03
CA THR A 582 -8.63 7.61 17.42
C THR A 582 -9.90 6.82 17.68
N LEU A 583 -10.84 6.81 16.73
CA LEU A 583 -12.07 6.01 16.83
C LEU A 583 -11.78 4.50 16.73
N LEU A 584 -10.92 4.10 15.79
CA LEU A 584 -10.50 2.70 15.63
C LEU A 584 -9.74 2.16 16.83
N PHE A 585 -8.99 2.99 17.57
CA PHE A 585 -8.28 2.53 18.77
C PHE A 585 -9.24 1.90 19.79
N VAL A 586 -10.40 2.54 20.00
CA VAL A 586 -11.45 2.03 20.90
C VAL A 586 -12.06 0.74 20.36
N THR A 587 -12.44 0.72 19.07
CA THR A 587 -12.97 -0.49 18.41
C THR A 587 -12.00 -1.67 18.48
N VAL A 588 -10.72 -1.48 18.16
CA VAL A 588 -9.73 -2.56 18.13
C VAL A 588 -9.42 -3.08 19.53
N LEU A 589 -9.38 -2.22 20.55
CA LEU A 589 -9.21 -2.67 21.93
C LEU A 589 -10.42 -3.48 22.43
N ALA A 590 -11.64 -3.01 22.16
CA ALA A 590 -12.87 -3.68 22.55
C ALA A 590 -13.07 -5.03 21.83
N GLU A 591 -12.84 -5.08 20.51
CA GLU A 591 -12.91 -6.34 19.77
C GLU A 591 -11.79 -7.29 20.16
N ALA A 592 -10.56 -6.81 20.37
CA ALA A 592 -9.49 -7.68 20.85
C ALA A 592 -9.77 -8.26 22.24
N TRP A 593 -10.46 -7.53 23.12
CA TRP A 593 -10.98 -8.06 24.39
C TRP A 593 -12.00 -9.19 24.16
N ARG A 594 -12.97 -9.02 23.24
CA ARG A 594 -13.94 -10.07 22.85
C ARG A 594 -13.26 -11.31 22.23
N TRP A 595 -12.19 -11.12 21.46
CA TRP A 595 -11.32 -12.19 20.93
C TRP A 595 -10.37 -12.81 21.98
N GLY A 596 -10.37 -12.31 23.22
CA GLY A 596 -9.63 -12.88 24.34
C GLY A 596 -8.20 -12.37 24.51
N MET A 597 -7.94 -11.08 24.23
CA MET A 597 -6.74 -10.38 24.72
C MET A 597 -6.73 -10.43 26.27
N PRO A 598 -5.58 -10.72 26.91
CA PRO A 598 -5.54 -10.83 28.38
C PRO A 598 -6.03 -9.56 29.09
N ARG A 599 -6.85 -9.74 30.14
CA ARG A 599 -7.45 -8.63 30.92
C ARG A 599 -6.43 -7.59 31.39
N ALA A 600 -5.21 -8.03 31.72
CA ALA A 600 -4.11 -7.14 32.13
C ALA A 600 -3.57 -6.27 30.97
N GLU A 601 -3.44 -6.80 29.75
CA GLU A 601 -3.02 -6.02 28.58
C GLU A 601 -4.10 -5.02 28.15
N VAL A 602 -5.37 -5.42 28.25
CA VAL A 602 -6.50 -4.50 28.01
C VAL A 602 -6.50 -3.37 29.05
N ALA A 603 -6.29 -3.70 30.33
CA ALA A 603 -6.22 -2.72 31.41
C ALA A 603 -5.05 -1.71 31.27
N GLU A 604 -3.88 -2.12 30.74
CA GLU A 604 -2.77 -1.20 30.40
C GLU A 604 -3.21 -0.13 29.39
N LEU A 605 -4.14 -0.48 28.48
CA LEU A 605 -4.57 0.35 27.37
C LEU A 605 -5.84 1.18 27.66
N LEU A 606 -6.61 0.87 28.72
CA LEU A 606 -7.82 1.61 29.08
C LEU A 606 -7.62 3.13 29.21
N PRO A 607 -6.56 3.67 29.85
CA PRO A 607 -6.38 5.12 29.96
C PRO A 607 -6.21 5.81 28.59
N ALA A 608 -5.72 5.09 27.58
CA ALA A 608 -5.64 5.60 26.22
C ALA A 608 -7.00 5.56 25.51
N ALA A 609 -7.82 4.54 25.75
CA ALA A 609 -9.18 4.45 25.23
C ALA A 609 -10.12 5.49 25.86
N GLU A 610 -10.01 5.74 27.17
CA GLU A 610 -10.74 6.80 27.87
C GLU A 610 -10.40 8.18 27.30
N ARG A 611 -9.13 8.46 27.03
CA ARG A 611 -8.69 9.68 26.34
C ARG A 611 -9.22 9.77 24.91
N ALA A 612 -9.27 8.66 24.16
CA ALA A 612 -9.83 8.63 22.80
C ALA A 612 -11.35 8.88 22.80
N LEU A 613 -12.08 8.36 23.78
CA LEU A 613 -13.49 8.66 24.01
C LEU A 613 -13.70 10.12 24.45
N GLY A 614 -12.82 10.67 25.29
CA GLY A 614 -12.79 12.10 25.61
C GLY A 614 -12.62 12.97 24.37
N ALA A 615 -11.65 12.64 23.51
CA ALA A 615 -11.40 13.30 22.23
C ALA A 615 -12.62 13.26 21.30
N LEU A 616 -13.34 12.13 21.23
CA LEU A 616 -14.62 12.01 20.51
C LEU A 616 -15.68 12.99 21.08
N ARG A 617 -15.84 13.06 22.40
CA ARG A 617 -16.80 13.98 23.04
C ARG A 617 -16.47 15.43 22.72
N SER A 618 -15.19 15.81 22.79
CA SER A 618 -14.71 17.16 22.48
C SER A 618 -14.74 17.51 20.99
N ALA A 619 -15.06 16.57 20.09
CA ALA A 619 -15.14 16.78 18.65
C ALA A 619 -16.56 17.00 18.12
N LEU A 620 -17.56 17.07 19.00
CA LEU A 620 -18.92 17.46 18.65
C LEU A 620 -18.97 18.90 18.14
N VAL A 621 -19.76 19.13 17.10
CA VAL A 621 -20.06 20.47 16.60
C VAL A 621 -21.19 21.08 17.42
N GLU A 622 -20.93 22.25 18.00
CA GLU A 622 -21.89 23.06 18.74
C GLU A 622 -22.12 24.40 18.00
N GLY A 623 -23.30 25.00 18.16
CA GLY A 623 -23.64 26.32 17.61
C GLY A 623 -24.31 26.30 16.22
N PRO A 624 -25.17 27.31 15.92
CA PRO A 624 -26.20 27.21 14.87
C PRO A 624 -25.69 27.20 13.42
N GLU A 625 -24.42 27.54 13.16
CA GLU A 625 -23.87 27.62 11.80
C GLU A 625 -23.24 26.30 11.30
N GLY A 626 -23.09 25.31 12.17
CA GLY A 626 -22.47 24.01 11.85
C GLY A 626 -23.47 22.85 11.81
N PRO A 627 -23.05 21.65 11.34
CA PRO A 627 -23.83 20.42 11.48
C PRO A 627 -23.92 19.98 12.95
N VAL A 628 -24.80 20.63 13.73
CA VAL A 628 -24.90 20.52 15.19
C VAL A 628 -25.08 19.08 15.66
N GLY A 629 -24.33 18.69 16.68
CA GLY A 629 -24.47 17.40 17.34
C GLY A 629 -23.77 16.24 16.63
N PHE A 630 -23.15 16.49 15.47
CA PHE A 630 -22.32 15.53 14.76
C PHE A 630 -20.83 15.72 15.07
N VAL A 631 -20.05 14.68 14.80
CA VAL A 631 -18.61 14.63 15.03
C VAL A 631 -17.86 15.24 13.84
N ALA A 632 -17.06 16.27 14.12
CA ALA A 632 -16.13 16.87 13.16
C ALA A 632 -14.72 16.26 13.24
N ASP A 633 -13.89 16.60 12.27
CA ASP A 633 -12.52 16.11 12.14
C ASP A 633 -11.63 16.50 13.36
N PHE A 634 -10.81 15.56 13.83
CA PHE A 634 -9.93 15.75 15.00
C PHE A 634 -8.66 16.54 14.66
N GLY A 635 -8.36 16.75 13.38
CA GLY A 635 -7.14 17.41 12.91
C GLY A 635 -7.11 18.93 12.97
N ARG A 636 -8.16 19.58 13.48
CA ARG A 636 -8.19 21.04 13.74
C ARG A 636 -8.28 21.31 15.24
N PRO A 637 -7.61 22.36 15.76
CA PRO A 637 -7.77 22.80 17.16
C PRO A 637 -9.25 23.07 17.49
N ALA A 638 -9.63 22.87 18.75
CA ALA A 638 -11.02 23.04 19.18
C ALA A 638 -11.57 24.44 18.87
N GLU A 639 -10.77 25.49 19.09
CA GLU A 639 -11.10 26.88 18.76
C GLU A 639 -11.36 27.09 17.26
N GLU A 640 -10.56 26.48 16.37
CA GLU A 640 -10.75 26.59 14.93
C GLU A 640 -12.03 25.88 14.47
N ARG A 641 -12.37 24.73 15.09
CA ARG A 641 -13.62 24.01 14.80
C ARG A 641 -14.85 24.76 15.28
N ALA A 642 -14.79 25.38 16.46
CA ALA A 642 -15.86 26.22 16.98
C ALA A 642 -16.08 27.48 16.11
N ALA A 643 -15.00 28.09 15.63
CA ALA A 643 -15.06 29.26 14.75
C ALA A 643 -15.47 28.92 13.30
N ARG A 644 -15.11 27.73 12.80
CA ARG A 644 -15.44 27.24 11.45
C ARG A 644 -15.67 25.73 11.44
N PRO A 645 -16.91 25.27 11.67
CA PRO A 645 -17.26 23.85 11.65
C PRO A 645 -16.81 23.17 10.36
N GLY A 646 -16.08 22.06 10.50
CA GLY A 646 -15.76 21.18 9.38
C GLY A 646 -16.98 20.36 8.95
N PRO A 647 -16.97 19.77 7.74
CA PRO A 647 -18.03 18.86 7.33
C PRO A 647 -18.13 17.66 8.27
N ALA A 648 -19.34 17.38 8.75
CA ALA A 648 -19.64 16.12 9.44
C ALA A 648 -19.76 15.01 8.39
N ARG A 649 -18.81 14.08 8.34
CA ARG A 649 -18.76 13.02 7.32
C ARG A 649 -19.55 11.79 7.75
N CYS A 650 -20.17 11.12 6.79
CA CYS A 650 -20.95 9.90 7.01
C CYS A 650 -20.08 8.80 7.64
N GLU A 651 -18.91 8.51 7.07
CA GLU A 651 -18.01 7.47 7.60
C GLU A 651 -17.53 7.78 9.03
N VAL A 652 -17.36 9.06 9.37
CA VAL A 652 -16.95 9.48 10.73
C VAL A 652 -18.10 9.26 11.72
N GLN A 653 -19.36 9.52 11.34
CA GLN A 653 -20.49 9.27 12.23
C GLN A 653 -20.67 7.76 12.49
N ALA A 654 -20.52 6.93 11.46
CA ALA A 654 -20.59 5.47 11.59
C ALA A 654 -19.48 4.92 12.50
N GLN A 655 -18.23 5.35 12.28
CA GLN A 655 -17.09 4.97 13.11
C GLN A 655 -17.24 5.48 14.56
N ALA A 656 -17.79 6.68 14.76
CA ALA A 656 -18.00 7.25 16.09
C ALA A 656 -19.13 6.56 16.87
N HIS A 657 -20.24 6.22 16.19
CA HIS A 657 -21.33 5.43 16.76
C HIS A 657 -20.83 4.07 17.26
N ARG A 658 -20.09 3.33 16.41
CA ARG A 658 -19.47 2.06 16.79
C ARG A 658 -18.49 2.23 17.96
N ALA A 659 -17.59 3.22 17.89
CA ALA A 659 -16.61 3.45 18.94
C ALA A 659 -17.25 3.82 20.30
N ALA A 660 -18.39 4.53 20.29
CA ALA A 660 -19.15 4.82 21.51
C ALA A 660 -19.79 3.57 22.12
N LEU A 661 -20.44 2.72 21.31
CA LEU A 661 -21.06 1.48 21.80
C LEU A 661 -20.03 0.46 22.30
N GLN A 662 -18.98 0.20 21.52
CA GLN A 662 -17.88 -0.69 21.93
C GLN A 662 -17.08 -0.11 23.10
N GLY A 663 -16.92 1.21 23.15
CA GLY A 663 -16.33 1.91 24.29
C GLY A 663 -17.18 1.76 25.56
N ALA A 664 -18.52 1.85 25.46
CA ALA A 664 -19.41 1.63 26.60
C ALA A 664 -19.30 0.22 27.17
N ASP A 665 -19.32 -0.80 26.30
CA ASP A 665 -19.12 -2.20 26.68
C ASP A 665 -17.77 -2.44 27.35
N LEU A 666 -16.70 -1.80 26.86
CA LEU A 666 -15.36 -1.91 27.42
C LEU A 666 -15.24 -1.19 28.78
N LEU A 667 -15.88 -0.03 28.94
CA LEU A 667 -15.91 0.69 30.22
C LEU A 667 -16.64 -0.15 31.29
N ASP A 668 -17.84 -0.66 30.97
CA ASP A 668 -18.63 -1.47 31.89
C ASP A 668 -17.88 -2.77 32.30
N ALA A 669 -17.22 -3.44 31.34
CA ALA A 669 -16.45 -4.67 31.61
C ALA A 669 -15.22 -4.48 32.53
N PHE A 670 -14.84 -3.23 32.82
CA PHE A 670 -13.72 -2.87 33.69
C PHE A 670 -14.11 -1.87 34.79
N ASP A 671 -15.41 -1.80 35.11
CA ASP A 671 -15.96 -0.99 36.20
C ASP A 671 -15.60 0.51 36.07
N ARG A 672 -15.50 1.00 34.82
CA ARG A 672 -15.17 2.40 34.49
C ARG A 672 -16.46 3.20 34.23
N PRO A 673 -16.54 4.46 34.68
CA PRO A 673 -17.73 5.27 34.46
C PRO A 673 -17.86 5.71 32.99
N GLY A 674 -19.11 5.91 32.53
CA GLY A 674 -19.39 6.53 31.23
C GLY A 674 -20.19 5.67 30.25
N GLY A 675 -20.33 4.37 30.48
CA GLY A 675 -20.97 3.44 29.53
C GLY A 675 -22.42 3.80 29.19
N ALA A 676 -23.25 4.06 30.21
CA ALA A 676 -24.65 4.49 30.01
C ALA A 676 -24.76 5.79 29.20
N GLN A 677 -23.89 6.78 29.46
CA GLN A 677 -23.88 8.05 28.75
C GLN A 677 -23.49 7.87 27.27
N TRP A 678 -22.54 6.99 26.97
CA TRP A 678 -22.16 6.68 25.59
C TRP A 678 -23.25 5.95 24.81
N ARG A 679 -24.03 5.07 25.46
CA ARG A 679 -25.20 4.45 24.81
C ARG A 679 -26.33 5.44 24.54
N SER A 680 -26.63 6.37 25.46
CA SER A 680 -27.59 7.47 25.22
C SER A 680 -27.14 8.32 24.03
N TRP A 681 -25.88 8.76 24.03
CA TRP A 681 -25.31 9.56 22.96
C TRP A 681 -25.34 8.85 21.59
N ALA A 682 -25.10 7.54 21.56
CA ALA A 682 -25.18 6.74 20.34
C ALA A 682 -26.62 6.66 19.79
N ALA A 683 -27.62 6.44 20.66
CA ALA A 683 -29.02 6.45 20.28
C ALA A 683 -29.45 7.84 19.74
N GLU A 684 -29.08 8.92 20.43
CA GLU A 684 -29.35 10.30 19.99
C GLU A 684 -28.64 10.63 18.66
N LEU A 685 -27.42 10.14 18.43
CA LEU A 685 -26.72 10.28 17.15
C LEU A 685 -27.46 9.53 16.04
N ARG A 686 -27.95 8.32 16.31
CA ARG A 686 -28.67 7.47 15.37
C ARG A 686 -29.99 8.09 14.89
N GLU A 687 -30.77 8.66 15.81
CA GLU A 687 -32.00 9.39 15.46
C GLU A 687 -31.70 10.59 14.56
N ARG A 688 -30.83 11.51 15.01
CA ARG A 688 -30.43 12.71 14.24
C ARG A 688 -29.78 12.37 12.89
N PHE A 689 -29.02 11.29 12.81
CA PHE A 689 -28.41 10.83 11.57
C PHE A 689 -29.47 10.45 10.54
N ARG A 690 -30.50 9.69 10.92
CA ARG A 690 -31.59 9.32 10.01
C ARG A 690 -32.37 10.54 9.50
N GLU A 691 -32.57 11.54 10.36
CA GLU A 691 -33.27 12.77 10.01
C GLU A 691 -32.48 13.68 9.05
N GLN A 692 -31.16 13.82 9.25
CA GLN A 692 -30.37 14.84 8.55
C GLN A 692 -29.44 14.29 7.45
N PHE A 693 -28.93 13.06 7.58
CA PHE A 693 -28.09 12.45 6.55
C PHE A 693 -28.88 11.74 5.45
N TRP A 694 -30.17 11.42 5.64
CA TRP A 694 -30.94 10.77 4.58
C TRP A 694 -31.43 11.79 3.54
N ILE A 695 -31.09 11.56 2.28
CA ILE A 695 -31.53 12.35 1.13
C ILE A 695 -32.55 11.51 0.36
N ASP A 696 -33.81 11.92 0.37
CA ASP A 696 -34.84 11.29 -0.44
C ASP A 696 -34.64 11.54 -1.93
N ASP A 697 -34.84 10.49 -2.73
CA ASP A 697 -34.78 10.54 -4.18
C ASP A 697 -35.74 9.52 -4.82
N LEU A 698 -35.93 9.59 -6.14
CA LEU A 698 -36.81 8.69 -6.90
C LEU A 698 -36.36 7.21 -6.90
N SER A 699 -35.20 6.89 -6.31
CA SER A 699 -34.68 5.52 -6.15
C SER A 699 -34.83 4.97 -4.71
N GLY A 700 -35.60 5.65 -3.85
CA GLY A 700 -35.82 5.27 -2.45
C GLY A 700 -34.86 5.95 -1.47
N GLY A 701 -34.09 6.93 -1.93
CA GLY A 701 -33.17 7.73 -1.11
C GLY A 701 -31.75 7.17 -1.00
N ARG A 702 -30.91 7.90 -0.26
CA ARG A 702 -29.53 7.52 0.07
C ARG A 702 -28.97 8.36 1.23
N PRO A 703 -27.94 7.87 1.94
CA PRO A 703 -27.15 8.72 2.83
C PRO A 703 -26.38 9.80 2.05
N ALA A 704 -26.29 11.00 2.60
CA ALA A 704 -25.34 12.03 2.22
C ALA A 704 -23.90 11.58 2.53
N ALA A 705 -22.91 11.97 1.72
CA ALA A 705 -21.50 11.74 2.04
C ALA A 705 -21.05 12.56 3.26
N ALA A 706 -21.61 13.77 3.42
CA ALA A 706 -21.36 14.64 4.56
C ALA A 706 -22.48 15.69 4.71
N LEU A 707 -22.53 16.35 5.86
CA LEU A 707 -23.26 17.60 6.08
C LEU A 707 -22.27 18.76 6.20
N LEU A 708 -22.49 19.83 5.42
CA LEU A 708 -21.75 21.10 5.52
C LEU A 708 -22.44 22.11 6.46
N ALA A 709 -23.72 21.91 6.71
CA ALA A 709 -24.62 22.58 7.65
C ALA A 709 -25.88 21.67 7.76
N PRO A 710 -26.80 21.87 8.71
CA PRO A 710 -27.96 20.98 8.90
C PRO A 710 -28.86 20.85 7.67
N ASP A 711 -28.99 21.93 6.90
CA ASP A 711 -29.79 22.04 5.66
C ASP A 711 -28.97 21.81 4.38
N ARG A 712 -27.67 21.51 4.51
CA ARG A 712 -26.70 21.51 3.38
C ARG A 712 -25.97 20.17 3.26
N PRO A 713 -26.66 19.10 2.84
CA PRO A 713 -26.06 17.79 2.60
C PRO A 713 -25.21 17.76 1.33
N VAL A 714 -24.18 16.91 1.33
CA VAL A 714 -23.35 16.61 0.16
C VAL A 714 -23.88 15.32 -0.49
N PRO A 715 -24.56 15.39 -1.64
CA PRO A 715 -25.34 14.27 -2.20
C PRO A 715 -24.51 13.23 -2.95
N ALA A 716 -23.18 13.26 -2.80
CA ALA A 716 -22.23 12.39 -3.48
C ALA A 716 -22.39 10.93 -3.01
N VAL A 717 -22.36 10.00 -3.97
CA VAL A 717 -22.39 8.56 -3.71
C VAL A 717 -20.96 8.04 -3.76
N ALA A 718 -20.46 7.54 -2.63
CA ALA A 718 -19.08 7.11 -2.46
C ALA A 718 -19.00 5.76 -1.72
N SER A 719 -17.93 5.01 -1.98
CA SER A 719 -17.62 3.77 -1.26
C SER A 719 -17.53 3.93 0.27
N THR A 720 -17.23 5.12 0.81
CA THR A 720 -17.11 5.32 2.27
C THR A 720 -18.42 5.07 3.01
N LEU A 721 -19.56 5.05 2.31
CA LEU A 721 -20.85 4.63 2.86
C LEU A 721 -20.85 3.18 3.37
N VAL A 722 -19.90 2.32 2.96
CA VAL A 722 -19.78 0.93 3.46
C VAL A 722 -19.55 0.87 4.97
N HIS A 723 -19.01 1.94 5.58
CA HIS A 723 -18.84 2.01 7.03
C HIS A 723 -20.16 1.98 7.80
N LEU A 724 -21.31 2.23 7.16
CA LEU A 724 -22.64 2.06 7.76
C LEU A 724 -23.04 0.60 8.01
N PHE A 725 -22.39 -0.37 7.35
CA PHE A 725 -22.58 -1.81 7.58
C PHE A 725 -21.59 -2.40 8.60
N ASP A 726 -20.55 -1.66 8.97
CA ASP A 726 -19.49 -2.11 9.87
C ASP A 726 -19.87 -1.80 11.32
N LEU A 727 -20.81 -2.60 11.84
CA LEU A 727 -21.47 -2.37 13.14
C LEU A 727 -20.58 -2.66 14.34
N GLY A 728 -19.61 -3.56 14.18
CA GLY A 728 -18.71 -4.01 15.24
C GLY A 728 -19.29 -5.11 16.13
N LEU A 729 -18.38 -5.95 16.64
CA LEU A 729 -18.71 -7.09 17.52
C LEU A 729 -19.12 -6.61 18.92
N ALA A 730 -20.24 -7.15 19.42
CA ALA A 730 -20.84 -6.85 20.72
C ALA A 730 -20.71 -8.05 21.69
N ALA A 731 -21.41 -7.98 22.83
CA ALA A 731 -21.57 -9.13 23.73
C ALA A 731 -22.30 -10.32 23.08
N GLU A 732 -22.14 -11.51 23.67
CA GLU A 732 -22.81 -12.76 23.29
C GLU A 732 -22.57 -13.26 21.84
N GLY A 733 -21.67 -12.62 21.09
CA GLY A 733 -21.43 -12.92 19.67
C GLY A 733 -22.37 -12.16 18.72
N GLU A 734 -23.11 -11.17 19.22
CA GLU A 734 -23.96 -10.29 18.42
C GLU A 734 -23.18 -9.14 17.77
N LEU A 735 -23.87 -8.39 16.90
CA LEU A 735 -23.40 -7.09 16.40
C LEU A 735 -24.17 -5.96 17.07
N HIS A 736 -23.54 -4.79 17.19
CA HIS A 736 -24.25 -3.60 17.65
C HIS A 736 -25.30 -3.13 16.63
N GLU A 737 -26.21 -2.24 17.04
CA GLU A 737 -27.17 -1.63 16.12
C GLU A 737 -26.50 -0.63 15.15
N GLY A 738 -27.08 -0.46 13.96
CA GLY A 738 -26.62 0.47 12.94
C GLY A 738 -27.34 1.82 12.94
N LEU A 739 -26.69 2.83 12.35
CA LEU A 739 -27.27 4.17 12.16
C LEU A 739 -28.51 4.15 11.25
N LEU A 740 -28.54 3.29 10.23
CA LEU A 740 -29.68 3.13 9.33
C LEU A 740 -30.78 2.26 9.94
N ASP A 741 -32.02 2.38 9.46
CA ASP A 741 -33.05 1.36 9.66
C ASP A 741 -32.94 0.21 8.63
N ARG A 742 -33.81 -0.79 8.73
CA ARG A 742 -33.78 -1.99 7.87
C ARG A 742 -34.00 -1.67 6.39
N GLU A 743 -34.88 -0.72 6.07
CA GLU A 743 -35.23 -0.36 4.70
C GLU A 743 -34.16 0.54 4.09
N GLN A 744 -33.67 1.51 4.86
CA GLN A 744 -32.51 2.33 4.49
C GLN A 744 -31.27 1.46 4.21
N THR A 745 -31.02 0.45 5.04
CA THR A 745 -29.93 -0.52 4.86
C THR A 745 -30.12 -1.33 3.58
N ARG A 746 -31.34 -1.80 3.30
CA ARG A 746 -31.71 -2.53 2.08
C ARG A 746 -31.47 -1.70 0.81
N VAL A 747 -31.91 -0.43 0.80
CA VAL A 747 -31.72 0.49 -0.32
C VAL A 747 -30.23 0.75 -0.56
N LEU A 748 -29.45 0.98 0.49
CA LEU A 748 -28.00 1.18 0.37
C LEU A 748 -27.29 -0.08 -0.16
N ALA A 749 -27.64 -1.27 0.35
CA ALA A 749 -27.04 -2.54 -0.06
C ALA A 749 -27.21 -2.77 -1.57
N GLN A 750 -28.45 -2.62 -2.07
CA GLN A 750 -28.75 -2.74 -3.50
C GLN A 750 -28.02 -1.69 -4.34
N ARG A 751 -27.81 -0.48 -3.80
CA ARG A 751 -27.11 0.60 -4.50
C ARG A 751 -25.61 0.33 -4.69
N LEU A 752 -24.94 -0.28 -3.70
CA LEU A 752 -23.52 -0.61 -3.75
C LEU A 752 -23.16 -1.48 -4.97
N VAL A 753 -24.00 -2.44 -5.31
CA VAL A 753 -23.78 -3.38 -6.45
C VAL A 753 -24.32 -2.88 -7.79
N THR A 754 -24.81 -1.63 -7.87
CA THR A 754 -25.17 -1.06 -9.17
C THR A 754 -23.91 -0.66 -9.95
N PRO A 755 -23.95 -0.63 -11.29
CA PRO A 755 -22.83 -0.18 -12.13
C PRO A 755 -22.35 1.26 -11.89
N GLU A 756 -23.03 2.03 -11.01
CA GLU A 756 -22.55 3.35 -10.60
C GLU A 756 -21.39 3.24 -9.59
N LEU A 757 -21.39 2.22 -8.72
CA LEU A 757 -20.34 1.97 -7.74
C LEU A 757 -19.54 0.71 -8.08
N ASP A 758 -20.16 -0.45 -8.24
CA ASP A 758 -19.42 -1.66 -8.64
C ASP A 758 -18.95 -1.56 -10.11
N CYS A 759 -17.66 -1.79 -10.32
CA CYS A 759 -17.08 -1.87 -11.67
C CYS A 759 -16.97 -3.30 -12.21
N GLY A 760 -17.41 -4.32 -11.47
CA GLY A 760 -17.18 -5.74 -11.76
C GLY A 760 -15.84 -6.25 -11.23
N TRP A 761 -14.99 -5.36 -10.70
CA TRP A 761 -13.79 -5.67 -9.91
C TRP A 761 -13.92 -5.22 -8.45
N GLY A 762 -15.09 -4.73 -8.02
CA GLY A 762 -15.31 -4.12 -6.70
C GLY A 762 -15.74 -2.66 -6.75
N LEU A 763 -15.83 -2.03 -5.57
CA LEU A 763 -16.43 -0.71 -5.40
C LEU A 763 -15.50 0.43 -5.80
N ARG A 764 -15.95 1.27 -6.73
CA ARG A 764 -15.36 2.58 -7.03
C ARG A 764 -15.47 3.50 -5.84
N THR A 765 -14.42 4.28 -5.59
CA THR A 765 -14.40 5.22 -4.47
C THR A 765 -15.40 6.36 -4.57
N LEU A 766 -15.82 6.72 -5.78
CA LEU A 766 -16.87 7.68 -6.11
C LEU A 766 -17.71 7.13 -7.26
N SER A 767 -19.01 7.39 -7.23
CA SER A 767 -19.94 6.96 -8.29
C SER A 767 -19.50 7.44 -9.67
N ALA A 768 -19.55 6.54 -10.66
CA ALA A 768 -19.30 6.82 -12.07
C ALA A 768 -20.28 7.85 -12.68
N LYS A 769 -21.38 8.19 -11.98
CA LYS A 769 -22.30 9.26 -12.34
C LYS A 769 -21.88 10.65 -11.84
N SER A 770 -20.86 10.76 -10.97
CA SER A 770 -20.34 12.08 -10.57
C SER A 770 -19.59 12.72 -11.76
N PRO A 771 -19.80 14.02 -12.04
CA PRO A 771 -18.99 14.75 -13.02
C PRO A 771 -17.51 14.89 -12.60
N ARG A 772 -17.17 14.51 -11.36
CA ARG A 772 -15.79 14.49 -10.83
C ARG A 772 -15.22 13.06 -10.72
N PHE A 773 -15.89 12.07 -11.33
CA PHE A 773 -15.38 10.71 -11.43
C PHE A 773 -14.06 10.67 -12.22
N ASN A 774 -13.10 9.92 -11.68
CA ASN A 774 -11.83 9.58 -12.31
C ASN A 774 -11.48 8.14 -11.89
N PRO A 775 -11.43 7.17 -12.82
CA PRO A 775 -11.16 5.77 -12.49
C PRO A 775 -9.75 5.56 -11.89
N LEU A 776 -8.81 6.47 -12.12
CA LEU A 776 -7.47 6.51 -11.50
C LEU A 776 -7.39 7.46 -10.29
N GLY A 777 -8.53 7.93 -9.77
CA GLY A 777 -8.60 8.83 -8.63
C GLY A 777 -8.77 8.08 -7.31
N HIS A 778 -7.76 8.13 -6.42
CA HIS A 778 -7.77 7.43 -5.11
C HIS A 778 -9.06 7.62 -4.29
N ARG A 779 -9.71 8.80 -4.36
CA ARG A 779 -11.03 9.05 -3.77
C ARG A 779 -12.00 9.70 -4.76
N SER A 780 -11.86 9.34 -6.02
CA SER A 780 -12.70 9.84 -7.13
C SER A 780 -13.09 8.76 -8.12
N GLY A 781 -12.75 7.49 -7.89
CA GLY A 781 -13.18 6.39 -8.76
C GLY A 781 -12.33 5.14 -8.73
N ALA A 782 -11.09 5.17 -8.22
CA ALA A 782 -10.28 3.97 -8.01
C ALA A 782 -10.99 2.98 -7.07
N VAL A 783 -10.74 1.68 -7.23
CA VAL A 783 -11.24 0.62 -6.34
C VAL A 783 -10.26 0.41 -5.20
N ARG A 784 -10.71 0.58 -3.95
CA ARG A 784 -9.92 0.23 -2.76
C ARG A 784 -10.35 -1.14 -2.24
N VAL A 785 -9.38 -2.05 -2.13
CA VAL A 785 -9.62 -3.44 -1.70
C VAL A 785 -10.23 -3.51 -0.30
N GLN A 786 -9.76 -2.65 0.61
CA GLN A 786 -10.28 -2.53 1.97
C GLN A 786 -11.78 -2.21 2.01
N GLU A 787 -12.23 -1.21 1.25
CA GLU A 787 -13.63 -0.75 1.27
C GLU A 787 -14.56 -1.80 0.65
N THR A 788 -14.09 -2.51 -0.39
CA THR A 788 -14.86 -3.61 -1.00
C THR A 788 -14.94 -4.83 -0.06
N ALA A 789 -13.86 -5.18 0.67
CA ALA A 789 -13.90 -6.27 1.65
C ALA A 789 -14.76 -5.95 2.88
N LEU A 790 -14.77 -4.69 3.33
CA LEU A 790 -15.69 -4.21 4.36
C LEU A 790 -17.15 -4.28 3.88
N ALA A 791 -17.42 -3.94 2.62
CA ALA A 791 -18.74 -4.12 2.03
C ALA A 791 -19.17 -5.58 2.04
N VAL A 792 -18.33 -6.52 1.57
CA VAL A 792 -18.66 -7.95 1.54
C VAL A 792 -19.02 -8.47 2.94
N SER A 793 -18.16 -8.24 3.94
CA SER A 793 -18.43 -8.69 5.31
C SER A 793 -19.67 -8.04 5.92
N GLY A 794 -19.82 -6.72 5.81
CA GLY A 794 -20.98 -6.00 6.34
C GLY A 794 -22.31 -6.33 5.64
N LEU A 795 -22.27 -6.67 4.34
CA LEU A 795 -23.45 -7.13 3.61
C LEU A 795 -23.87 -8.55 4.03
N VAL A 796 -22.93 -9.48 4.23
CA VAL A 796 -23.21 -10.81 4.81
C VAL A 796 -23.80 -10.65 6.22
N ASP A 797 -23.15 -9.86 7.07
CA ASP A 797 -23.60 -9.59 8.44
C ASP A 797 -25.01 -8.97 8.52
N ALA A 798 -25.41 -8.21 7.50
CA ALA A 798 -26.74 -7.60 7.36
C ALA A 798 -27.76 -8.46 6.58
N GLY A 799 -27.39 -9.65 6.10
CA GLY A 799 -28.26 -10.57 5.37
C GLY A 799 -28.44 -10.28 3.87
N PHE A 800 -27.57 -9.45 3.27
CA PHE A 800 -27.53 -9.10 1.85
C PHE A 800 -26.46 -9.91 1.10
N GLU A 801 -26.52 -11.24 1.26
CA GLU A 801 -25.48 -12.15 0.76
C GLU A 801 -25.34 -12.15 -0.77
N ARG A 802 -26.45 -11.95 -1.50
CA ARG A 802 -26.42 -11.82 -2.96
C ARG A 802 -25.62 -10.60 -3.42
N GLU A 803 -25.79 -9.48 -2.73
CA GLU A 803 -25.02 -8.27 -2.97
C GLU A 803 -23.54 -8.46 -2.58
N ALA A 804 -23.27 -9.20 -1.48
CA ALA A 804 -21.92 -9.54 -1.06
C ALA A 804 -21.18 -10.44 -2.08
N GLU A 805 -21.86 -11.44 -2.65
CA GLU A 805 -21.32 -12.36 -3.67
C GLU A 805 -20.77 -11.63 -4.90
N ILE A 806 -21.50 -10.63 -5.40
CA ILE A 806 -21.09 -9.86 -6.58
C ILE A 806 -19.73 -9.18 -6.34
N LEU A 807 -19.57 -8.54 -5.18
CA LEU A 807 -18.34 -7.84 -4.80
C LEU A 807 -17.20 -8.81 -4.45
N LEU A 808 -17.53 -9.96 -3.83
CA LEU A 808 -16.59 -11.03 -3.52
C LEU A 808 -15.99 -11.63 -4.79
N GLU A 809 -16.81 -11.98 -5.78
CA GLU A 809 -16.34 -12.53 -7.06
C GLU A 809 -15.42 -11.53 -7.79
N GLY A 810 -15.80 -10.25 -7.84
CA GLY A 810 -14.98 -9.20 -8.43
C GLY A 810 -13.59 -9.07 -7.79
N LEU A 811 -13.49 -9.17 -6.46
CA LEU A 811 -12.20 -9.18 -5.75
C LEU A 811 -11.41 -10.48 -5.98
N LEU A 812 -12.07 -11.64 -5.98
CA LEU A 812 -11.42 -12.93 -6.19
C LEU A 812 -10.83 -13.02 -7.60
N GLU A 813 -11.55 -12.57 -8.63
CA GLU A 813 -11.04 -12.52 -10.00
C GLU A 813 -9.92 -11.49 -10.16
N ALA A 814 -10.07 -10.28 -9.60
CA ALA A 814 -8.98 -9.29 -9.56
C ALA A 814 -7.71 -9.87 -8.90
N SER A 815 -7.87 -10.68 -7.85
CA SER A 815 -6.74 -11.31 -7.16
C SER A 815 -5.92 -12.23 -8.06
N VAL A 816 -6.53 -12.90 -9.05
CA VAL A 816 -5.82 -13.76 -10.01
C VAL A 816 -4.84 -12.94 -10.84
N HIS A 817 -5.29 -11.79 -11.37
CA HIS A 817 -4.44 -10.88 -12.14
C HIS A 817 -3.33 -10.22 -11.30
N PHE A 818 -3.53 -10.10 -9.99
CA PHE A 818 -2.51 -9.62 -9.05
C PHE A 818 -1.73 -10.74 -8.33
N GLU A 819 -1.76 -11.99 -8.83
CA GLU A 819 -1.03 -13.16 -8.28
C GLU A 819 -1.35 -13.47 -6.79
N GLY A 820 -2.55 -13.15 -6.33
CA GLY A 820 -2.97 -13.21 -4.92
C GLY A 820 -2.43 -12.05 -4.05
N ARG A 821 -1.67 -11.11 -4.63
CA ARG A 821 -1.08 -9.94 -3.96
C ARG A 821 -1.80 -8.67 -4.38
N LEU A 822 -3.05 -8.55 -3.95
CA LEU A 822 -3.88 -7.37 -4.20
C LEU A 822 -3.15 -6.08 -3.77
N PRO A 823 -3.10 -5.02 -4.61
CA PRO A 823 -2.51 -3.74 -4.24
C PRO A 823 -3.43 -2.98 -3.28
N GLU A 824 -2.98 -1.83 -2.78
CA GLU A 824 -3.84 -0.87 -2.06
C GLU A 824 -5.12 -0.53 -2.83
N MET A 825 -4.97 -0.29 -4.14
CA MET A 825 -6.03 0.09 -5.06
C MET A 825 -5.62 -0.18 -6.51
N TYR A 826 -6.61 -0.27 -7.39
CA TYR A 826 -6.47 -0.32 -8.86
C TYR A 826 -7.54 0.58 -9.51
N ALA A 827 -7.48 0.74 -10.83
CA ALA A 827 -8.42 1.63 -11.52
C ALA A 827 -9.85 1.10 -11.44
N GLY A 828 -10.82 1.97 -11.18
CA GLY A 828 -12.25 1.65 -11.22
C GLY A 828 -12.86 1.75 -12.62
N GLU A 829 -12.08 1.40 -13.65
CA GLU A 829 -12.61 1.21 -15.00
C GLU A 829 -13.65 0.10 -14.99
N GLN A 830 -14.69 0.22 -15.82
CA GLN A 830 -15.67 -0.85 -15.96
C GLN A 830 -14.98 -2.11 -16.49
N LYS A 831 -15.23 -3.24 -15.84
CA LYS A 831 -14.75 -4.55 -16.29
C LYS A 831 -15.20 -4.84 -17.71
N VAL A 832 -14.24 -5.17 -18.56
CA VAL A 832 -14.43 -5.66 -19.93
C VAL A 832 -14.01 -7.13 -19.93
N ALA A 833 -14.75 -7.98 -20.65
CA ALA A 833 -14.41 -9.39 -20.79
C ALA A 833 -12.97 -9.58 -21.31
N ASP A 834 -12.28 -10.59 -20.80
CA ASP A 834 -10.91 -10.99 -21.16
C ASP A 834 -9.81 -9.92 -20.93
N CYS A 835 -10.14 -8.78 -20.32
CA CYS A 835 -9.20 -7.71 -19.99
C CYS A 835 -8.85 -7.70 -18.48
N PRO A 836 -7.57 -7.57 -18.07
CA PRO A 836 -7.20 -7.48 -16.66
C PRO A 836 -7.59 -6.12 -16.02
N PRO A 837 -7.73 -6.04 -14.68
CA PRO A 837 -7.88 -4.77 -13.97
C PRO A 837 -6.63 -3.89 -14.16
N VAL A 838 -6.82 -2.61 -14.44
CA VAL A 838 -5.72 -1.68 -14.73
C VAL A 838 -4.99 -1.29 -13.42
N PRO A 839 -3.68 -1.56 -13.29
CA PRO A 839 -2.90 -1.19 -12.10
C PRO A 839 -2.88 0.33 -11.87
N HIS A 840 -3.03 0.78 -10.62
CA HIS A 840 -2.96 2.19 -10.27
C HIS A 840 -1.48 2.63 -10.04
N PRO A 841 -0.98 3.69 -10.71
CA PRO A 841 0.45 4.01 -10.75
C PRO A 841 1.08 4.37 -9.38
N ALA A 842 0.30 5.00 -8.50
CA ALA A 842 0.75 5.37 -7.14
C ALA A 842 0.22 4.44 -6.03
N ALA A 843 -0.29 3.25 -6.36
CA ALA A 843 -0.71 2.30 -5.33
C ALA A 843 0.50 1.65 -4.63
N CYS A 844 0.36 1.36 -3.33
CA CYS A 844 1.30 0.47 -2.67
C CYS A 844 1.00 -1.00 -3.01
N ARG A 845 2.02 -1.82 -3.25
CA ARG A 845 1.93 -3.27 -3.47
C ARG A 845 3.24 -3.94 -3.00
N PRO A 846 3.28 -4.57 -1.81
CA PRO A 846 2.18 -4.82 -0.88
C PRO A 846 1.69 -3.57 -0.13
N ALA A 847 0.46 -3.62 0.37
CA ALA A 847 -0.12 -2.66 1.30
C ALA A 847 -0.76 -3.39 2.48
N GLY A 848 -0.44 -3.00 3.71
CA GLY A 848 -0.81 -3.73 4.93
C GLY A 848 -2.32 -3.87 5.09
N VAL A 849 -3.05 -2.78 4.93
CA VAL A 849 -4.52 -2.78 5.05
C VAL A 849 -5.21 -3.56 3.93
N SER A 850 -4.65 -3.60 2.71
CA SER A 850 -5.20 -4.40 1.60
C SER A 850 -4.96 -5.90 1.80
N ALA A 851 -3.76 -6.26 2.26
CA ALA A 851 -3.42 -7.64 2.59
C ALA A 851 -4.28 -8.15 3.78
N ALA A 852 -4.44 -7.36 4.84
CA ALA A 852 -5.34 -7.72 5.93
C ALA A 852 -6.82 -7.82 5.48
N ALA A 853 -7.27 -6.91 4.60
CA ALA A 853 -8.61 -6.99 4.00
C ALA A 853 -8.82 -8.27 3.16
N ALA A 854 -7.81 -8.74 2.44
CA ALA A 854 -7.84 -10.00 1.70
C ALA A 854 -7.92 -11.25 2.60
N VAL A 855 -7.31 -11.19 3.80
CA VAL A 855 -7.49 -12.22 4.83
C VAL A 855 -8.92 -12.16 5.39
N HIS A 856 -9.36 -10.98 5.82
CA HIS A 856 -10.70 -10.73 6.38
C HIS A 856 -11.81 -11.18 5.43
N LEU A 857 -11.70 -10.87 4.13
CA LEU A 857 -12.65 -11.24 3.07
C LEU A 857 -13.01 -12.73 3.06
N VAL A 858 -12.05 -13.61 3.38
CA VAL A 858 -12.25 -15.06 3.40
C VAL A 858 -12.67 -15.53 4.79
N LEU A 859 -12.01 -15.05 5.85
CA LEU A 859 -12.26 -15.53 7.22
C LEU A 859 -13.62 -15.07 7.76
N SER A 860 -14.11 -13.89 7.36
CA SER A 860 -15.42 -13.38 7.80
C SER A 860 -16.59 -14.23 7.30
N LEU A 861 -16.44 -14.97 6.20
CA LEU A 861 -17.48 -15.83 5.63
C LEU A 861 -17.81 -17.06 6.50
N ALA A 862 -16.93 -17.42 7.44
CA ALA A 862 -17.23 -18.42 8.47
C ALA A 862 -17.97 -17.83 9.67
N GLY A 863 -18.07 -16.49 9.77
CA GLY A 863 -18.88 -15.78 10.76
C GLY A 863 -18.51 -16.06 12.22
N VAL A 864 -17.23 -16.31 12.51
CA VAL A 864 -16.75 -16.58 13.88
C VAL A 864 -16.87 -15.30 14.72
N ARG A 865 -17.75 -15.32 15.73
CA ARG A 865 -18.07 -14.18 16.60
C ARG A 865 -17.85 -14.57 18.07
N PRO A 866 -16.63 -14.40 18.61
CA PRO A 866 -16.31 -14.78 19.98
C PRO A 866 -16.73 -13.69 20.98
N ASP A 867 -17.16 -14.12 22.16
CA ASP A 867 -17.23 -13.30 23.36
C ASP A 867 -16.52 -14.06 24.50
N VAL A 868 -15.18 -14.10 24.40
CA VAL A 868 -14.32 -14.76 25.39
C VAL A 868 -14.60 -14.29 26.83
N PRO A 869 -14.85 -13.00 27.11
CA PRO A 869 -15.23 -12.53 28.45
C PRO A 869 -16.49 -13.19 29.03
N SER A 870 -17.47 -13.56 28.20
CA SER A 870 -18.67 -14.32 28.64
C SER A 870 -18.50 -15.84 28.54
N GLY A 871 -17.33 -16.31 28.09
CA GLY A 871 -17.07 -17.72 27.86
C GLY A 871 -17.86 -18.30 26.67
N ARG A 872 -18.12 -17.51 25.62
CA ARG A 872 -18.92 -17.93 24.46
C ARG A 872 -18.23 -17.71 23.12
N VAL A 873 -18.66 -18.47 22.12
CA VAL A 873 -18.38 -18.19 20.70
C VAL A 873 -19.57 -18.62 19.84
N ALA A 874 -19.99 -17.76 18.92
CA ALA A 874 -21.00 -18.04 17.91
C ALA A 874 -20.35 -18.22 16.53
N THR A 875 -21.03 -18.91 15.62
CA THR A 875 -20.68 -18.99 14.19
C THR A 875 -21.89 -18.69 13.34
N ARG A 876 -21.86 -17.57 12.61
CA ARG A 876 -22.90 -17.16 11.65
C ARG A 876 -22.33 -17.06 10.24
N PRO A 877 -21.99 -18.20 9.61
CA PRO A 877 -21.43 -18.21 8.26
C PRO A 877 -22.40 -17.64 7.22
N ALA A 878 -21.87 -17.27 6.06
CA ALA A 878 -22.69 -16.94 4.89
C ALA A 878 -23.55 -18.15 4.50
N SER A 879 -24.88 -18.01 4.55
CA SER A 879 -25.85 -19.06 4.30
C SER A 879 -25.83 -19.58 2.85
N THR A 880 -25.38 -18.77 1.88
CA THR A 880 -25.22 -19.19 0.48
C THR A 880 -23.95 -20.01 0.23
N ALA A 881 -23.01 -20.05 1.18
CA ALA A 881 -21.70 -20.68 1.06
C ALA A 881 -20.94 -20.29 -0.23
N PRO A 882 -20.60 -19.01 -0.43
CA PRO A 882 -20.15 -18.47 -1.73
C PRO A 882 -18.75 -18.95 -2.16
N LEU A 883 -17.99 -19.61 -1.28
CA LEU A 883 -16.73 -20.30 -1.60
C LEU A 883 -16.89 -21.83 -1.73
N GLY A 884 -18.14 -22.32 -1.72
CA GLY A 884 -18.50 -23.72 -1.54
C GLY A 884 -18.25 -24.20 -0.11
N ALA A 885 -17.88 -25.48 0.04
CA ALA A 885 -17.42 -25.97 1.34
C ALA A 885 -16.12 -25.25 1.73
N LEU A 886 -16.04 -24.75 2.95
CA LEU A 886 -14.91 -23.98 3.49
C LEU A 886 -14.45 -24.60 4.82
N GLU A 887 -13.19 -24.96 4.92
CA GLU A 887 -12.53 -25.44 6.13
C GLU A 887 -11.43 -24.45 6.51
N LEU A 888 -11.50 -23.94 7.73
CA LEU A 888 -10.53 -23.02 8.33
C LEU A 888 -9.94 -23.68 9.57
N THR A 889 -8.64 -24.00 9.55
CA THR A 889 -7.92 -24.52 10.72
C THR A 889 -6.80 -23.57 11.12
N GLY A 890 -6.34 -23.68 12.36
CA GLY A 890 -5.27 -22.82 12.88
C GLY A 890 -5.68 -21.38 13.16
N LEU A 891 -6.99 -21.10 13.28
CA LEU A 891 -7.49 -19.83 13.85
C LEU A 891 -7.17 -19.78 15.35
N ARG A 892 -7.40 -18.62 15.96
CA ARG A 892 -7.14 -18.39 17.40
C ARG A 892 -8.29 -17.67 18.08
N VAL A 893 -8.75 -18.21 19.19
CA VAL A 893 -9.67 -17.56 20.13
C VAL A 893 -9.08 -17.67 21.53
N ALA A 894 -8.96 -16.55 22.26
CA ALA A 894 -8.26 -16.48 23.55
C ALA A 894 -6.79 -16.97 23.53
N GLY A 895 -6.15 -16.93 22.36
CA GLY A 895 -4.79 -17.44 22.15
C GLY A 895 -4.70 -18.96 21.93
N GLU A 896 -5.78 -19.70 22.19
CA GLU A 896 -5.89 -21.14 21.97
C GLU A 896 -6.36 -21.46 20.54
N PRO A 897 -6.06 -22.67 20.01
CA PRO A 897 -6.50 -23.09 18.68
C PRO A 897 -8.02 -23.06 18.50
N PHE A 898 -8.45 -22.74 17.28
CA PHE A 898 -9.84 -22.81 16.85
C PHE A 898 -9.90 -23.27 15.38
N SER A 899 -10.84 -24.16 15.07
CA SER A 899 -11.04 -24.69 13.72
C SER A 899 -12.54 -24.84 13.41
N VAL A 900 -12.96 -24.42 12.22
CA VAL A 900 -14.37 -24.40 11.80
C VAL A 900 -14.52 -24.82 10.33
N ARG A 901 -15.56 -25.61 10.05
CA ARG A 901 -15.91 -26.05 8.71
C ARG A 901 -17.34 -25.65 8.35
N VAL A 902 -17.49 -24.86 7.29
CA VAL A 902 -18.76 -24.50 6.66
C VAL A 902 -19.04 -25.47 5.51
N SER A 903 -20.25 -26.00 5.48
CA SER A 903 -20.75 -26.88 4.41
C SER A 903 -21.25 -26.10 3.19
N ARG A 904 -21.48 -26.79 2.06
CA ARG A 904 -22.05 -26.21 0.81
C ARG A 904 -23.48 -25.68 0.94
N ILE A 905 -24.09 -25.77 2.12
CA ILE A 905 -25.43 -25.26 2.44
C ILE A 905 -25.38 -24.23 3.58
N GLY A 906 -24.22 -23.60 3.80
CA GLY A 906 -24.05 -22.53 4.78
C GLY A 906 -24.09 -22.97 6.24
N VAL A 907 -24.09 -24.27 6.55
CA VAL A 907 -24.06 -24.74 7.95
C VAL A 907 -22.63 -24.89 8.43
N ALA A 908 -22.26 -24.21 9.52
CA ALA A 908 -20.97 -24.32 10.19
C ALA A 908 -20.94 -25.46 11.23
N VAL A 909 -19.78 -26.08 11.37
CA VAL A 909 -19.43 -27.02 12.44
C VAL A 909 -18.10 -26.58 13.01
N VAL A 910 -18.05 -26.32 14.32
CA VAL A 910 -16.79 -26.07 15.03
C VAL A 910 -16.14 -27.41 15.35
N GLU A 911 -14.91 -27.62 14.87
CA GLU A 911 -14.18 -28.88 14.98
C GLU A 911 -13.12 -28.85 16.08
N GLU A 912 -12.64 -27.64 16.42
CA GLU A 912 -11.71 -27.40 17.51
C GLU A 912 -12.06 -26.07 18.17
N ALA A 913 -12.17 -26.05 19.50
CA ALA A 913 -12.40 -24.85 20.27
C ALA A 913 -11.80 -24.97 21.69
N PRO A 914 -11.46 -23.84 22.34
CA PRO A 914 -11.02 -23.84 23.73
C PRO A 914 -12.10 -24.41 24.66
N SER A 915 -11.73 -25.35 25.53
CA SER A 915 -12.67 -26.14 26.34
C SER A 915 -13.55 -25.35 27.33
N PHE A 916 -13.20 -24.09 27.61
CA PHE A 916 -13.97 -23.19 28.46
C PHE A 916 -14.99 -22.34 27.68
N LEU A 917 -14.97 -22.36 26.34
CA LEU A 917 -15.96 -21.66 25.52
C LEU A 917 -17.17 -22.54 25.24
N GLN A 918 -18.35 -21.98 25.50
CA GLN A 918 -19.62 -22.54 25.11
C GLN A 918 -19.94 -22.11 23.67
N LEU A 919 -20.30 -23.07 22.82
CA LEU A 919 -20.85 -22.77 21.50
C LEU A 919 -22.25 -22.19 21.69
N ALA A 920 -22.43 -20.92 21.33
CA ALA A 920 -23.76 -20.31 21.28
C ALA A 920 -24.54 -20.90 20.09
N ALA A 921 -25.86 -21.04 20.23
CA ALA A 921 -26.72 -21.36 19.10
C ALA A 921 -26.65 -20.20 18.09
N GLY A 922 -26.31 -20.52 16.83
CA GLY A 922 -26.12 -19.55 15.75
C GLY A 922 -27.42 -18.90 15.29
#